data_AF-A0A9E3FDJ8-F1
#
_entry.id   AF-A0A9E3FDJ8-F1
#
_cell.length_a   1.000
_cell.length_b   1.000
_cell.length_c   1.000
_cell.angle_alpha   90.00
_cell.angle_beta   90.00
_cell.angle_gamma   90.00
#
_symmetry.space_group_name_H-M   'P 1'
#
loop_
_entity.id
_entity.type
_entity.pdbx_description
1 polymer ?
#
loop_
_entity_poly.entity_id
_entity_poly.type
_entity_poly.pdbx_seq_one_letter_code
_entity_poly.pdbx_strand_id
1 'polypeptide(L)'
;MTAEPVDVFLKLAEPIENSNRFFLGAFQGGITLYKQQVRALNLLYAIQLRKRLQPGARIAVIGGGVSGVTAAAAAAALGYEIYLFERRPILLHLQHGCDTRWVHPHLYDWPDPGSERPYAELPLLNWREGTASEVTEQLEKGFQKLLAAPAAGQLRLHTGVEVEFEEPLRVRWSNSRGIPKSGAESFSSVIFAVGFGVERQVDKKLTHSYWRNDSFNQPEPGASANEKATFLISGTGDGGLIDLLRARIESFNQGRILRDLIDSDDVALVSALRRIKKQWGDESRGKNSTWLYDQYSKLYQEGLVSKLRDRLKNRLRRDTEAVLNGEAKSLSYALRLDKASLFNTLLVHNLDALNAFDYLPGGCKPYGTSGVVIKNKRYLSRKHNIIIRHGTDRDAVFKAAECEDELKRLKTNHEAEKQFDTSSRIWPAGWWEHAPSLGGERREFVPPAMMTIAATFVSTLSDIIKLLHRKTVDLQFRATLHRLINVQGEDYYQQISRYAGTRTEGAVGRVFEVKGGLVGLACRLGRPVIVRRDETFDEVWNYLALKKVEARDIDERVQSLLACPFFAPTAGVGKPTPVALVLFMDSAQRDFFDVEDNQVLKSVYAACHGFVQNLETMKETGEVVFSSSDYVGYEYTEPKKDIDFVEKYESVEVENKVFESFIRDLTFKTIASFDAELETLQSLDKKNVIPS
;
A
#
# COMPACT_ATOMS: atom_id res chain seq x y z
N MET A 1 12.51 -21.79 20.05
CA MET A 1 12.03 -20.40 20.00
C MET A 1 12.15 -19.95 18.56
N THR A 2 11.05 -19.54 17.93
CA THR A 2 11.08 -18.92 16.60
C THR A 2 11.81 -17.58 16.70
N ALA A 3 12.77 -17.32 15.83
CA ALA A 3 13.49 -16.05 15.81
C ALA A 3 12.51 -14.89 15.56
N GLU A 4 12.71 -13.74 16.23
CA GLU A 4 11.87 -12.56 16.00
C GLU A 4 12.05 -12.05 14.55
N PRO A 5 11.00 -11.58 13.87
CA PRO A 5 11.08 -11.08 12.49
C PRO A 5 12.17 -10.05 12.24
N VAL A 6 12.45 -9.22 13.25
CA VAL A 6 13.51 -8.19 13.24
C VAL A 6 14.91 -8.80 13.10
N ASP A 7 15.19 -9.88 13.82
CA ASP A 7 16.52 -10.52 13.79
C ASP A 7 16.73 -11.28 12.48
N VAL A 8 15.67 -11.93 11.99
CA VAL A 8 15.68 -12.58 10.66
C VAL A 8 15.91 -11.55 9.57
N PHE A 9 15.24 -10.39 9.63
CA PHE A 9 15.44 -9.31 8.67
C PHE A 9 16.89 -8.80 8.70
N LEU A 10 17.45 -8.51 9.87
CA LEU A 10 18.84 -8.02 9.99
C LEU A 10 19.85 -9.03 9.43
N LYS A 11 19.69 -10.32 9.72
CA LYS A 11 20.54 -11.39 9.17
C LYS A 11 20.50 -11.45 7.62
N LEU A 12 19.35 -11.13 7.03
CA LEU A 12 19.18 -11.09 5.58
C LEU A 12 19.70 -9.79 4.95
N ALA A 13 19.74 -8.70 5.71
CA ALA A 13 20.26 -7.42 5.27
C ALA A 13 21.76 -7.25 5.52
N GLU A 14 22.33 -7.94 6.52
CA GLU A 14 23.73 -7.84 6.94
C GLU A 14 24.48 -9.15 6.63
N PRO A 15 25.24 -9.24 5.52
CA PRO A 15 25.92 -10.48 5.12
C PRO A 15 27.06 -10.91 6.04
N ILE A 16 27.69 -9.93 6.69
CA ILE A 16 28.76 -10.13 7.66
C ILE A 16 28.25 -9.57 8.97
N GLU A 17 27.93 -10.46 9.90
CA GLU A 17 27.38 -10.08 11.20
C GLU A 17 28.26 -9.03 11.89
N ASN A 18 27.63 -7.99 12.44
CA ASN A 18 28.31 -6.87 13.11
C ASN A 18 29.25 -6.03 12.24
N SER A 19 29.15 -6.13 10.91
CA SER A 19 29.90 -5.25 9.99
C SER A 19 29.30 -3.85 9.89
N ASN A 20 28.03 -3.67 10.28
CA ASN A 20 27.22 -2.47 10.05
C ASN A 20 27.15 -2.07 8.57
N ARG A 21 27.30 -3.05 7.67
CA ARG A 21 27.12 -2.91 6.22
C ARG A 21 25.84 -3.63 5.81
N PHE A 22 24.82 -2.86 5.49
CA PHE A 22 23.48 -3.38 5.21
C PHE A 22 23.15 -3.26 3.72
N PHE A 23 22.44 -4.24 3.17
CA PHE A 23 22.08 -4.33 1.76
C PHE A 23 20.56 -4.40 1.60
N LEU A 24 20.01 -3.46 0.83
CA LEU A 24 18.59 -3.42 0.49
C LEU A 24 18.36 -4.01 -0.90
N GLY A 25 17.54 -5.05 -1.02
CA GLY A 25 17.04 -5.48 -2.33
C GLY A 25 17.93 -6.46 -3.09
N ALA A 26 19.01 -7.05 -2.53
CA ALA A 26 20.02 -7.73 -3.36
C ALA A 26 19.50 -8.95 -4.15
N PHE A 27 18.79 -9.87 -3.48
CA PHE A 27 18.28 -11.11 -4.10
C PHE A 27 16.77 -11.29 -3.99
N GLN A 28 16.08 -10.36 -3.34
CA GLN A 28 14.67 -10.52 -3.03
C GLN A 28 13.79 -10.44 -4.30
N GLY A 29 12.68 -11.18 -4.30
CA GLY A 29 11.61 -11.08 -5.30
C GLY A 29 10.76 -9.83 -5.08
N GLY A 30 9.93 -9.44 -6.06
CA GLY A 30 9.09 -8.25 -5.95
C GLY A 30 9.91 -6.95 -5.96
N ILE A 31 10.21 -6.47 -7.16
CA ILE A 31 11.02 -5.27 -7.41
C ILE A 31 10.19 -3.97 -7.47
N THR A 32 8.93 -4.00 -7.05
CA THR A 32 8.04 -2.83 -7.08
C THR A 32 8.57 -1.71 -6.18
N LEU A 33 8.17 -0.47 -6.47
CA LEU A 33 8.55 0.70 -5.69
C LEU A 33 8.15 0.54 -4.21
N TYR A 34 6.90 0.17 -3.96
CA TYR A 34 6.37 -0.09 -2.61
C TYR A 34 7.22 -1.10 -1.83
N LYS A 35 7.50 -2.28 -2.39
CA LYS A 35 8.29 -3.33 -1.72
C LYS A 35 9.73 -2.88 -1.43
N GLN A 36 10.31 -2.00 -2.25
CA GLN A 36 11.63 -1.41 -1.98
C GLN A 36 11.59 -0.42 -0.80
N GLN A 37 10.53 0.39 -0.68
CA GLN A 37 10.37 1.31 0.45
C GLN A 37 10.14 0.57 1.77
N VAL A 38 9.30 -0.47 1.78
CA VAL A 38 9.05 -1.27 2.99
C VAL A 38 10.34 -1.91 3.51
N ARG A 39 11.21 -2.43 2.63
CA ARG A 39 12.53 -2.96 3.03
C ARG A 39 13.41 -1.89 3.67
N ALA A 40 13.43 -0.69 3.12
CA ALA A 40 14.20 0.41 3.68
C ALA A 40 13.69 0.79 5.08
N LEU A 41 12.38 0.90 5.25
CA LEU A 41 11.75 1.18 6.55
C LEU A 41 12.02 0.04 7.55
N ASN A 42 11.82 -1.22 7.15
CA ASN A 42 12.11 -2.38 7.98
C ASN A 42 13.55 -2.37 8.51
N LEU A 43 14.53 -2.03 7.66
CA LEU A 43 15.93 -1.93 8.05
C LEU A 43 16.16 -0.90 9.15
N LEU A 44 15.67 0.34 8.95
CA LEU A 44 15.90 1.41 9.92
C LEU A 44 15.11 1.21 11.21
N TYR A 45 13.91 0.62 11.13
CA TYR A 45 13.18 0.14 12.30
C TYR A 45 14.00 -0.89 13.09
N ALA A 46 14.56 -1.90 12.41
CA ALA A 46 15.33 -2.96 13.05
C ALA A 46 16.62 -2.43 13.70
N ILE A 47 17.35 -1.54 13.00
CA ILE A 47 18.55 -0.87 13.53
C ILE A 47 18.22 -0.09 14.82
N GLN A 48 17.14 0.69 14.82
CA GLN A 48 16.72 1.48 15.96
C GLN A 48 16.26 0.61 17.13
N LEU A 49 15.39 -0.37 16.86
CA LEU A 49 14.84 -1.26 17.89
C LEU A 49 15.92 -2.05 18.60
N ARG A 50 16.92 -2.54 17.86
CA ARG A 50 18.08 -3.27 18.40
C ARG A 50 19.22 -2.36 18.88
N LYS A 51 19.04 -1.04 18.85
CA LYS A 51 20.06 -0.04 19.25
C LYS A 51 21.42 -0.31 18.61
N ARG A 52 21.41 -0.72 17.34
CA ARG A 52 22.63 -1.08 16.58
C ARG A 52 23.55 0.12 16.37
N LEU A 53 22.98 1.32 16.36
CA LEU A 53 23.68 2.58 16.20
C LEU A 53 23.32 3.53 17.36
N GLN A 54 24.26 4.41 17.69
CA GLN A 54 24.04 5.45 18.69
C GLN A 54 23.23 6.61 18.08
N PRO A 55 22.44 7.35 18.87
CA PRO A 55 21.79 8.57 18.41
C PRO A 55 22.80 9.54 17.75
N GLY A 56 22.42 10.14 16.62
CA GLY A 56 23.31 11.03 15.86
C GLY A 56 24.44 10.33 15.09
N ALA A 57 24.48 8.99 15.05
CA ALA A 57 25.45 8.25 14.24
C ALA A 57 25.40 8.67 12.76
N ARG A 58 26.57 8.65 12.11
CA ARG A 58 26.71 8.98 10.69
C ARG A 58 26.48 7.76 9.83
N ILE A 59 25.54 7.86 8.89
CA ILE A 59 25.17 6.76 7.99
C ILE A 59 25.41 7.19 6.54
N ALA A 60 26.18 6.39 5.80
CA ALA A 60 26.32 6.51 4.36
C ALA A 60 25.26 5.66 3.66
N VAL A 61 24.49 6.27 2.74
CA VAL A 61 23.53 5.57 1.89
C VAL A 61 24.03 5.63 0.45
N ILE A 62 24.30 4.47 -0.15
CA ILE A 62 24.85 4.34 -1.50
C ILE A 62 23.73 3.97 -2.48
N GLY A 63 23.35 4.92 -3.34
CA GLY A 63 22.28 4.82 -4.32
C GLY A 63 21.09 5.71 -3.97
N GLY A 64 20.73 6.61 -4.88
CA GLY A 64 19.59 7.53 -4.81
C GLY A 64 18.34 7.02 -5.54
N GLY A 65 18.17 5.70 -5.61
CA GLY A 65 16.93 5.06 -6.03
C GLY A 65 15.87 5.06 -4.92
N VAL A 66 14.75 4.39 -5.16
CA VAL A 66 13.57 4.40 -4.27
C VAL A 66 13.90 3.91 -2.86
N SER A 67 14.63 2.80 -2.75
CA SER A 67 15.08 2.26 -1.45
C SER A 67 16.03 3.21 -0.73
N GLY A 68 16.96 3.84 -1.46
CA GLY A 68 17.97 4.72 -0.88
C GLY A 68 17.41 6.06 -0.42
N VAL A 69 16.55 6.69 -1.22
CA VAL A 69 15.80 7.90 -0.81
C VAL A 69 14.95 7.59 0.43
N THR A 70 14.29 6.43 0.47
CA THR A 70 13.50 6.02 1.65
C THR A 70 14.36 5.73 2.87
N ALA A 71 15.49 5.03 2.70
CA ALA A 71 16.42 4.76 3.81
C ALA A 71 16.98 6.05 4.39
N ALA A 72 17.39 6.98 3.52
CA ALA A 72 17.87 8.30 3.92
C ALA A 72 16.80 9.10 4.66
N ALA A 73 15.55 9.10 4.15
CA ALA A 73 14.42 9.76 4.80
C ALA A 73 14.12 9.17 6.19
N ALA A 74 14.05 7.85 6.28
CA ALA A 74 13.80 7.12 7.51
C ALA A 74 14.89 7.35 8.56
N ALA A 75 16.15 7.29 8.13
CA ALA A 75 17.28 7.51 9.02
C ALA A 75 17.36 8.97 9.50
N ALA A 76 17.14 9.94 8.61
CA ALA A 76 17.06 11.35 8.98
C ALA A 76 15.91 11.62 9.95
N ALA A 77 14.76 10.97 9.77
CA ALA A 77 13.62 11.11 10.67
C ALA A 77 13.93 10.62 12.09
N LEU A 78 14.73 9.55 12.20
CA LEU A 78 15.22 9.00 13.47
C LEU A 78 16.37 9.81 14.09
N GLY A 79 16.80 10.91 13.46
CA GLY A 79 17.83 11.82 13.98
C GLY A 79 19.28 11.42 13.70
N TYR A 80 19.52 10.51 12.75
CA TYR A 80 20.87 10.18 12.28
C TYR A 80 21.42 11.26 11.31
N GLU A 81 22.74 11.42 11.23
CA GLU A 81 23.39 12.26 10.21
C GLU A 81 23.61 11.43 8.94
N ILE A 82 23.10 11.90 7.81
CA ILE A 82 22.99 11.09 6.59
C ILE A 82 23.83 11.68 5.46
N TYR A 83 24.57 10.82 4.77
CA TYR A 83 25.21 11.15 3.50
C TYR A 83 24.60 10.25 2.43
N LEU A 84 23.79 10.84 1.55
CA LEU A 84 23.17 10.12 0.43
C LEU A 84 23.99 10.35 -0.84
N PHE A 85 24.56 9.28 -1.39
CA PHE A 85 25.39 9.30 -2.59
C PHE A 85 24.63 8.70 -3.78
N GLU A 86 24.51 9.46 -4.87
CA GLU A 86 23.92 9.01 -6.14
C GLU A 86 24.82 9.35 -7.31
N ARG A 87 25.22 8.34 -8.08
CA ARG A 87 26.12 8.50 -9.23
C ARG A 87 25.52 9.34 -10.36
N ARG A 88 24.19 9.37 -10.47
CA ARG A 88 23.46 10.17 -11.45
C ARG A 88 23.23 11.58 -10.94
N PRO A 89 23.05 12.55 -11.84
CA PRO A 89 22.85 13.94 -11.46
C PRO A 89 21.54 14.24 -10.70
N ILE A 90 20.60 13.29 -10.70
CA ILE A 90 19.26 13.39 -10.10
C ILE A 90 18.95 12.11 -9.34
N LEU A 91 18.07 12.21 -8.34
CA LEU A 91 17.50 11.06 -7.64
C LEU A 91 16.48 10.35 -8.53
N LEU A 92 16.13 9.10 -8.21
CA LEU A 92 15.04 8.34 -8.86
C LEU A 92 15.13 8.33 -10.41
N HIS A 93 16.35 8.42 -10.95
CA HIS A 93 16.64 8.75 -12.34
C HIS A 93 16.08 7.78 -13.40
N LEU A 94 15.72 6.56 -12.99
CA LEU A 94 15.09 5.59 -13.88
C LEU A 94 13.65 5.99 -14.15
N GLN A 95 12.87 6.23 -13.10
CA GLN A 95 11.44 6.54 -13.17
C GLN A 95 11.16 8.00 -13.57
N HIS A 96 12.08 8.91 -13.24
CA HIS A 96 11.94 10.34 -13.53
C HIS A 96 11.66 10.61 -15.02
N GLY A 97 10.56 11.32 -15.31
CA GLY A 97 10.15 11.71 -16.67
C GLY A 97 9.55 10.56 -17.51
N CYS A 98 9.11 9.46 -16.88
CA CYS A 98 8.43 8.37 -17.57
C CYS A 98 6.91 8.43 -17.34
N ASP A 99 6.18 8.89 -18.35
CA ASP A 99 4.72 9.08 -18.32
C ASP A 99 3.95 7.89 -18.89
N THR A 100 4.62 7.00 -19.61
CA THR A 100 3.97 5.86 -20.29
C THR A 100 3.87 4.61 -19.42
N ARG A 101 4.46 4.63 -18.21
CA ARG A 101 4.41 3.52 -17.24
C ARG A 101 3.61 3.94 -16.03
N TRP A 102 2.57 3.18 -15.72
CA TRP A 102 1.79 3.36 -14.51
C TRP A 102 2.45 2.60 -13.35
N VAL A 103 2.51 3.24 -12.19
CA VAL A 103 3.03 2.64 -10.96
C VAL A 103 1.88 2.60 -9.97
N HIS A 104 1.53 1.40 -9.54
CA HIS A 104 0.54 1.14 -8.49
C HIS A 104 1.23 0.41 -7.33
N PRO A 105 0.96 0.77 -6.06
CA PRO A 105 1.64 0.18 -4.90
C PRO A 105 1.36 -1.31 -4.74
N HIS A 106 0.09 -1.72 -4.86
CA HIS A 106 -0.38 -3.07 -4.51
C HIS A 106 -0.95 -3.92 -5.66
N LEU A 107 -1.05 -3.39 -6.90
CA LEU A 107 -1.72 -4.10 -8.02
C LEU A 107 -1.11 -5.46 -8.34
N TYR A 108 0.20 -5.63 -8.12
CA TYR A 108 0.89 -6.90 -8.35
C TYR A 108 0.47 -8.00 -7.37
N ASP A 109 -0.13 -7.63 -6.24
CA ASP A 109 -0.63 -8.55 -5.23
C ASP A 109 -2.08 -8.96 -5.49
N TRP A 110 -2.77 -8.33 -6.46
CA TRP A 110 -4.11 -8.73 -6.89
C TRP A 110 -4.16 -10.22 -7.26
N PRO A 111 -5.16 -11.00 -6.78
CA PRO A 111 -6.46 -10.58 -6.22
C PRO A 111 -6.54 -10.47 -4.70
N ASP A 112 -5.42 -10.31 -3.98
CA ASP A 112 -5.45 -10.19 -2.51
C ASP A 112 -6.24 -8.95 -2.08
N PRO A 113 -6.93 -8.99 -0.93
CA PRO A 113 -7.63 -7.81 -0.42
C PRO A 113 -6.72 -6.61 -0.21
N GLY A 114 -7.22 -5.43 -0.58
CA GLY A 114 -6.48 -4.17 -0.49
C GLY A 114 -5.50 -3.94 -1.65
N SER A 115 -5.37 -4.89 -2.60
CA SER A 115 -4.51 -4.74 -3.77
C SER A 115 -4.92 -3.61 -4.73
N GLU A 116 -6.16 -3.12 -4.61
CA GLU A 116 -6.75 -2.01 -5.34
C GLU A 116 -6.55 -0.64 -4.67
N ARG A 117 -6.00 -0.60 -3.46
CA ARG A 117 -5.78 0.66 -2.74
C ARG A 117 -4.79 1.54 -3.52
N PRO A 118 -5.15 2.79 -3.83
CA PRO A 118 -4.30 3.62 -4.69
C PRO A 118 -3.10 4.22 -3.94
N TYR A 119 -3.13 4.26 -2.61
CA TYR A 119 -2.04 4.81 -1.79
C TYR A 119 -1.08 3.70 -1.33
N ALA A 120 0.19 4.07 -1.20
CA ALA A 120 1.19 3.17 -0.61
C ALA A 120 0.99 2.97 0.90
N GLU A 121 0.31 3.90 1.57
CA GLU A 121 -0.01 3.87 3.02
C GLU A 121 1.25 3.79 3.91
N LEU A 122 2.37 4.31 3.41
CA LEU A 122 3.64 4.30 4.12
C LEU A 122 3.74 5.50 5.09
N PRO A 123 4.37 5.32 6.27
CA PRO A 123 4.53 6.39 7.25
C PRO A 123 5.43 7.53 6.76
N LEU A 124 6.36 7.22 5.86
CA LEU A 124 7.29 8.14 5.25
C LEU A 124 7.22 8.00 3.73
N LEU A 125 7.32 9.13 3.03
CA LEU A 125 7.30 9.18 1.57
C LEU A 125 6.08 8.42 0.99
N ASN A 126 4.90 8.65 1.57
CA ASN A 126 3.66 8.11 1.01
C ASN A 126 3.38 8.73 -0.36
N TRP A 127 2.76 7.95 -1.24
CA TRP A 127 2.41 8.36 -2.60
C TRP A 127 1.13 7.65 -3.04
N ARG A 128 0.44 8.27 -3.99
CA ARG A 128 -0.71 7.72 -4.71
C ARG A 128 -0.25 7.20 -6.06
N GLU A 129 -0.86 6.13 -6.53
CA GLU A 129 -0.67 5.60 -7.88
C GLU A 129 -0.79 6.70 -8.95
N GLY A 130 -0.01 6.53 -10.02
CA GLY A 130 0.13 7.50 -11.09
C GLY A 130 1.13 7.03 -12.13
N THR A 131 1.51 7.90 -13.05
CA THR A 131 2.66 7.63 -13.93
C THR A 131 3.95 7.51 -13.11
N ALA A 132 4.97 6.86 -13.65
CA ALA A 132 6.27 6.75 -12.98
C ALA A 132 6.89 8.13 -12.73
N SER A 133 6.64 9.12 -13.61
CA SER A 133 7.02 10.51 -13.38
C SER A 133 6.26 11.14 -12.20
N GLU A 134 4.93 11.05 -12.19
CA GLU A 134 4.08 11.60 -11.12
C GLU A 134 4.42 11.01 -9.75
N VAL A 135 4.65 9.69 -9.69
CA VAL A 135 5.06 9.03 -8.44
C VAL A 135 6.45 9.49 -8.00
N THR A 136 7.38 9.69 -8.93
CA THR A 136 8.70 10.23 -8.62
C THR A 136 8.60 11.64 -8.03
N GLU A 137 7.81 12.53 -8.64
CA GLU A 137 7.58 13.89 -8.14
C GLU A 137 6.97 13.90 -6.74
N GLN A 138 6.01 13.01 -6.47
CA GLN A 138 5.43 12.85 -5.13
C GLN A 138 6.50 12.44 -4.10
N LEU A 139 7.35 11.46 -4.43
CA LEU A 139 8.43 11.00 -3.57
C LEU A 139 9.48 12.09 -3.32
N GLU A 140 9.90 12.81 -4.36
CA GLU A 140 10.86 13.91 -4.25
C GLU A 140 10.30 15.05 -3.39
N LYS A 141 9.04 15.44 -3.60
CA LYS A 141 8.37 16.45 -2.78
C LYS A 141 8.26 16.00 -1.32
N GLY A 142 7.92 14.74 -1.07
CA GLY A 142 7.90 14.15 0.26
C GLY A 142 9.27 14.21 0.92
N PHE A 143 10.32 13.84 0.17
CA PHE A 143 11.71 13.86 0.64
C PHE A 143 12.17 15.28 0.98
N GLN A 144 11.93 16.25 0.10
CA GLN A 144 12.26 17.66 0.33
C GLN A 144 11.54 18.25 1.56
N LYS A 145 10.28 17.90 1.79
CA LYS A 145 9.55 18.33 2.99
C LYS A 145 10.20 17.80 4.27
N LEU A 146 10.65 16.55 4.26
CA LEU A 146 11.37 15.97 5.40
C LEU A 146 12.72 16.67 5.62
N LEU A 147 13.45 16.98 4.53
CA LEU A 147 14.71 17.73 4.60
C LEU A 147 14.55 19.14 5.18
N ALA A 148 13.41 19.77 4.96
CA ALA A 148 13.12 21.10 5.48
C ALA A 148 12.67 21.11 6.96
N ALA A 149 12.40 19.93 7.56
CA ALA A 149 11.95 19.85 8.94
C ALA A 149 13.11 20.17 9.92
N PRO A 150 12.94 21.08 10.90
CA PRO A 150 14.02 21.49 11.81
C PRO A 150 14.65 20.36 12.65
N ALA A 151 13.93 19.26 12.82
CA ALA A 151 14.34 18.11 13.63
C ALA A 151 14.81 16.89 12.81
N ALA A 152 14.81 16.97 11.47
CA ALA A 152 15.45 15.94 10.65
C ALA A 152 16.97 16.06 10.81
N GLY A 153 17.67 14.94 11.01
CA GLY A 153 19.13 14.94 11.12
C GLY A 153 19.81 15.60 9.92
N GLN A 154 21.06 16.05 10.07
CA GLN A 154 21.80 16.69 8.97
C GLN A 154 21.92 15.73 7.78
N LEU A 155 21.21 16.02 6.69
CA LEU A 155 21.30 15.23 5.46
C LEU A 155 22.12 15.97 4.41
N ARG A 156 23.17 15.31 3.94
CA ARG A 156 24.06 15.77 2.89
C ARG A 156 23.81 14.95 1.64
N LEU A 157 23.37 15.64 0.59
CA LEU A 157 23.06 15.03 -0.69
C LEU A 157 24.23 15.22 -1.66
N HIS A 158 24.77 14.11 -2.15
CA HIS A 158 25.84 14.07 -3.13
C HIS A 158 25.34 13.37 -4.41
N THR A 159 24.92 14.14 -5.41
CA THR A 159 24.54 13.61 -6.74
C THR A 159 25.65 13.79 -7.77
N GLY A 160 25.60 13.01 -8.85
CA GLY A 160 26.64 13.01 -9.90
C GLY A 160 28.00 12.51 -9.39
N VAL A 161 28.01 11.75 -8.29
CA VAL A 161 29.20 11.48 -7.49
C VAL A 161 29.79 10.11 -7.79
N GLU A 162 31.12 10.01 -7.77
CA GLU A 162 31.84 8.74 -7.78
C GLU A 162 32.25 8.40 -6.35
N VAL A 163 32.07 7.14 -5.96
CA VAL A 163 32.30 6.65 -4.60
C VAL A 163 33.28 5.48 -4.63
N GLU A 164 34.25 5.51 -3.73
CA GLU A 164 35.23 4.45 -3.48
C GLU A 164 35.28 4.14 -1.98
N PHE A 165 35.55 2.89 -1.62
CA PHE A 165 35.74 2.49 -0.22
C PHE A 165 37.23 2.37 0.11
N GLU A 166 37.73 3.22 1.01
CA GLU A 166 39.10 3.10 1.55
C GLU A 166 39.18 1.98 2.59
N GLU A 167 38.12 1.85 3.38
CA GLU A 167 37.90 0.81 4.39
C GLU A 167 36.40 0.45 4.38
N PRO A 168 35.97 -0.67 5.00
CA PRO A 168 34.58 -1.12 4.94
C PRO A 168 33.51 -0.07 5.33
N LEU A 169 33.87 0.87 6.21
CA LEU A 169 33.00 1.96 6.67
C LEU A 169 33.55 3.36 6.35
N ARG A 170 34.58 3.46 5.51
CA ARG A 170 35.20 4.74 5.12
C ARG A 170 35.01 4.99 3.64
N VAL A 171 34.22 6.02 3.34
CA VAL A 171 33.77 6.34 1.98
C VAL A 171 34.52 7.57 1.49
N ARG A 172 35.23 7.43 0.36
CA ARG A 172 35.79 8.54 -0.40
C ARG A 172 34.83 8.87 -1.54
N TRP A 173 34.63 10.15 -1.82
CA TRP A 173 33.83 10.60 -2.95
C TRP A 173 34.51 11.70 -3.75
N SER A 174 34.17 11.76 -5.03
CA SER A 174 34.63 12.80 -5.95
C SER A 174 33.53 13.19 -6.95
N ASN A 175 33.71 14.33 -7.63
CA ASN A 175 32.81 14.82 -8.68
C ASN A 175 31.38 15.12 -8.20
N SER A 176 31.15 15.28 -6.90
CA SER A 176 29.83 15.58 -6.36
C SER A 176 29.34 16.95 -6.84
N ARG A 177 28.05 17.00 -7.18
CA ARG A 177 27.31 18.26 -7.36
C ARG A 177 26.95 18.92 -6.03
N GLY A 178 26.97 18.16 -4.93
CA GLY A 178 26.81 18.67 -3.57
C GLY A 178 28.11 19.30 -3.03
N ILE A 179 28.02 19.89 -1.84
CA ILE A 179 29.17 20.47 -1.14
C ILE A 179 29.51 19.62 0.09
N PRO A 180 30.79 19.21 0.26
CA PRO A 180 31.92 19.44 -0.64
C PRO A 180 31.88 18.54 -1.89
N LYS A 181 32.51 19.02 -2.99
CA LYS A 181 32.55 18.29 -4.27
C LYS A 181 33.32 16.97 -4.19
N SER A 182 34.32 16.90 -3.32
CA SER A 182 35.11 15.70 -3.04
C SER A 182 35.42 15.65 -1.56
N GLY A 183 35.67 14.45 -1.03
CA GLY A 183 35.99 14.26 0.38
C GLY A 183 36.17 12.79 0.72
N ALA A 184 36.50 12.51 1.98
CA ALA A 184 36.48 11.17 2.55
C ALA A 184 35.98 11.27 3.98
N GLU A 185 35.17 10.30 4.40
CA GLU A 185 34.57 10.29 5.73
C GLU A 185 34.37 8.87 6.26
N SER A 186 34.48 8.70 7.58
CA SER A 186 34.22 7.44 8.28
C SER A 186 32.81 7.44 8.87
N PHE A 187 32.07 6.38 8.59
CA PHE A 187 30.67 6.22 8.96
C PHE A 187 30.50 5.15 10.06
N SER A 188 29.43 5.27 10.83
CA SER A 188 29.03 4.22 11.79
C SER A 188 28.35 3.06 11.08
N SER A 189 27.76 3.30 9.91
CA SER A 189 27.14 2.28 9.07
C SER A 189 27.10 2.72 7.60
N VAL A 190 27.12 1.73 6.71
CA VAL A 190 26.92 1.91 5.27
C VAL A 190 25.71 1.08 4.83
N ILE A 191 24.76 1.73 4.16
CA ILE A 191 23.57 1.09 3.57
C ILE A 191 23.71 1.11 2.05
N PHE A 192 23.84 -0.08 1.46
CA PHE A 192 23.87 -0.29 0.02
C PHE A 192 22.44 -0.37 -0.51
N ALA A 193 22.01 0.72 -1.15
CA ALA A 193 20.71 0.90 -1.79
C ALA A 193 20.84 0.99 -3.32
N VAL A 194 21.77 0.22 -3.89
CA VAL A 194 22.15 0.24 -5.31
C VAL A 194 21.06 -0.30 -6.24
N GLY A 195 20.00 -0.89 -5.68
CA GLY A 195 18.84 -1.39 -6.39
C GLY A 195 19.16 -2.59 -7.29
N PHE A 196 18.30 -2.82 -8.28
CA PHE A 196 18.38 -3.99 -9.14
C PHE A 196 19.15 -3.75 -10.45
N GLY A 197 19.52 -2.50 -10.73
CA GLY A 197 20.17 -2.09 -11.98
C GLY A 197 19.23 -1.84 -13.15
N VAL A 198 19.85 -1.60 -14.30
CA VAL A 198 19.17 -1.45 -15.60
C VAL A 198 18.94 -2.83 -16.20
N GLU A 199 17.92 -2.94 -17.06
CA GLU A 199 17.61 -4.17 -17.77
C GLU A 199 18.80 -4.63 -18.63
N ARG A 200 18.97 -5.95 -18.73
CA ARG A 200 19.95 -6.55 -19.63
C ARG A 200 19.66 -6.13 -21.07
N GLN A 201 20.72 -5.96 -21.85
CA GLN A 201 20.63 -5.67 -23.29
C GLN A 201 19.94 -4.33 -23.61
N VAL A 202 19.83 -3.40 -22.66
CA VAL A 202 19.48 -2.01 -22.96
C VAL A 202 20.60 -1.40 -23.79
N ASP A 203 20.27 -1.08 -25.04
CA ASP A 203 21.15 -0.46 -26.02
C ASP A 203 20.38 0.68 -26.69
N LYS A 204 21.00 1.85 -26.80
CA LYS A 204 20.37 3.06 -27.38
C LYS A 204 19.81 2.84 -28.79
N LYS A 205 20.28 1.83 -29.54
CA LYS A 205 19.91 1.56 -30.93
C LYS A 205 18.89 0.42 -31.09
N LEU A 206 18.83 -0.53 -30.15
CA LEU A 206 18.03 -1.75 -30.32
C LEU A 206 16.95 -1.93 -29.25
N THR A 207 17.20 -1.54 -28.00
CA THR A 207 16.25 -1.79 -26.91
C THR A 207 16.31 -0.68 -25.88
N HIS A 208 15.21 0.07 -25.80
CA HIS A 208 15.03 1.08 -24.76
C HIS A 208 14.64 0.42 -23.42
N SER A 209 15.09 1.04 -22.33
CA SER A 209 14.70 0.64 -20.96
C SER A 209 13.18 0.70 -20.80
N TYR A 210 12.64 -0.10 -19.89
CA TYR A 210 11.21 -0.10 -19.53
C TYR A 210 10.74 1.27 -19.05
N TRP A 211 11.63 2.04 -18.42
CA TRP A 211 11.35 3.37 -17.88
C TRP A 211 11.55 4.52 -18.88
N ARG A 212 11.39 4.25 -20.18
CA ARG A 212 11.44 5.28 -21.22
C ARG A 212 10.08 5.43 -21.88
N ASN A 213 9.74 6.69 -22.16
CA ASN A 213 8.56 7.01 -22.93
C ASN A 213 8.65 6.35 -24.32
N ASP A 214 7.53 5.80 -24.77
CA ASP A 214 7.38 5.09 -26.03
C ASP A 214 5.98 5.36 -26.58
N SER A 215 5.75 5.04 -27.85
CA SER A 215 4.45 5.22 -28.52
C SER A 215 3.67 3.92 -28.69
N PHE A 216 4.02 2.85 -27.95
CA PHE A 216 3.50 1.50 -28.23
C PHE A 216 1.99 1.37 -28.04
N ASN A 217 1.39 2.21 -27.22
CA ASN A 217 -0.04 2.24 -26.94
C ASN A 217 -0.83 3.17 -27.89
N GLN A 218 -0.19 3.70 -28.94
CA GLN A 218 -0.80 4.59 -29.92
C GLN A 218 -0.80 3.95 -31.32
N PRO A 219 -1.78 4.26 -32.18
CA PRO A 219 -1.68 3.99 -33.61
C PRO A 219 -0.50 4.73 -34.23
N GLU A 220 0.12 4.14 -35.26
CA GLU A 220 1.20 4.82 -36.00
C GLU A 220 0.63 6.01 -36.79
N PRO A 221 1.15 7.25 -36.58
CA PRO A 221 0.68 8.41 -37.32
C PRO A 221 0.90 8.22 -38.82
N GLY A 222 -0.17 8.37 -39.61
CA GLY A 222 -0.11 8.25 -41.07
C GLY A 222 -0.13 6.82 -41.62
N ALA A 223 -0.19 5.79 -40.77
CA ALA A 223 -0.42 4.43 -41.21
C ALA A 223 -1.83 4.28 -41.81
N SER A 224 -1.93 3.59 -42.94
CA SER A 224 -3.23 3.24 -43.50
C SER A 224 -3.91 2.17 -42.65
N ALA A 225 -5.25 2.08 -42.70
CA ALA A 225 -6.01 1.08 -41.91
C ALA A 225 -5.63 -0.39 -42.18
N ASN A 226 -4.91 -0.65 -43.29
CA ASN A 226 -4.46 -1.98 -43.69
C ASN A 226 -2.99 -2.28 -43.30
N GLU A 227 -2.23 -1.27 -42.87
CA GLU A 227 -0.86 -1.46 -42.39
C GLU A 227 -0.88 -1.76 -40.90
N LYS A 228 -0.28 -2.88 -40.51
CA LYS A 228 -0.19 -3.28 -39.11
C LYS A 228 1.24 -3.19 -38.62
N ALA A 229 1.42 -2.56 -37.48
CA ALA A 229 2.71 -2.58 -36.78
C ALA A 229 2.92 -3.95 -36.11
N THR A 230 4.03 -4.63 -36.43
CA THR A 230 4.38 -5.91 -35.79
C THR A 230 5.29 -5.69 -34.59
N PHE A 231 4.89 -6.21 -33.43
CA PHE A 231 5.68 -6.19 -32.19
C PHE A 231 6.30 -7.56 -31.93
N LEU A 232 7.61 -7.60 -31.65
CA LEU A 232 8.30 -8.79 -31.16
C LEU A 232 8.77 -8.52 -29.73
N ILE A 233 8.13 -9.16 -28.77
CA ILE A 233 8.40 -8.97 -27.34
C ILE A 233 9.08 -10.21 -26.80
N SER A 234 10.30 -10.08 -26.31
CA SER A 234 11.07 -11.18 -25.73
C SER A 234 11.17 -11.02 -24.22
N GLY A 235 10.52 -11.92 -23.48
CA GLY A 235 10.46 -11.91 -22.02
C GLY A 235 9.06 -12.20 -21.50
N THR A 236 8.95 -13.15 -20.57
CA THR A 236 7.66 -13.65 -20.03
C THR A 236 7.42 -13.25 -18.57
N GLY A 237 8.22 -12.33 -18.03
CA GLY A 237 7.95 -11.68 -16.75
C GLY A 237 7.05 -10.46 -16.92
N ASP A 238 6.65 -9.81 -15.81
CA ASP A 238 5.68 -8.71 -15.83
C ASP A 238 5.97 -7.62 -16.86
N GLY A 239 7.22 -7.14 -16.98
CA GLY A 239 7.56 -6.10 -17.95
C GLY A 239 7.28 -6.48 -19.40
N GLY A 240 7.51 -7.75 -19.76
CA GLY A 240 7.22 -8.28 -21.10
C GLY A 240 5.73 -8.53 -21.32
N LEU A 241 5.04 -9.08 -20.32
CA LEU A 241 3.60 -9.28 -20.40
C LEU A 241 2.85 -7.93 -20.49
N ILE A 242 3.25 -6.92 -19.73
CA ILE A 242 2.67 -5.57 -19.81
C ILE A 242 2.86 -4.98 -21.21
N ASP A 243 4.05 -5.08 -21.81
CA ASP A 243 4.28 -4.56 -23.16
C ASP A 243 3.45 -5.34 -24.21
N LEU A 244 3.19 -6.64 -24.01
CA LEU A 244 2.25 -7.41 -24.85
C LEU A 244 0.81 -6.92 -24.70
N LEU A 245 0.36 -6.70 -23.46
CA LEU A 245 -0.98 -6.18 -23.18
C LEU A 245 -1.16 -4.79 -23.81
N ARG A 246 -0.17 -3.91 -23.70
CA ARG A 246 -0.15 -2.57 -24.34
C ARG A 246 -0.21 -2.65 -25.86
N ALA A 247 0.48 -3.63 -26.45
CA ALA A 247 0.49 -3.82 -27.90
C ALA A 247 -0.84 -4.36 -28.44
N ARG A 248 -1.61 -5.12 -27.65
CA ARG A 248 -2.81 -5.84 -28.13
C ARG A 248 -4.15 -5.31 -27.61
N ILE A 249 -4.16 -4.56 -26.51
CA ILE A 249 -5.38 -4.02 -25.91
C ILE A 249 -5.47 -2.51 -26.18
N GLU A 250 -6.59 -2.10 -26.76
CA GLU A 250 -6.92 -0.71 -27.04
C GLU A 250 -7.07 0.09 -25.75
N SER A 251 -6.53 1.31 -25.74
CA SER A 251 -6.59 2.24 -24.60
C SER A 251 -6.10 1.62 -23.29
N PHE A 252 -5.13 0.70 -23.36
CA PHE A 252 -4.55 0.03 -22.19
C PHE A 252 -3.93 1.07 -21.24
N ASN A 253 -4.42 1.09 -20.01
CA ASN A 253 -3.86 1.88 -18.92
C ASN A 253 -3.89 1.00 -17.67
N GLN A 254 -2.71 0.66 -17.16
CA GLN A 254 -2.55 -0.30 -16.08
C GLN A 254 -3.21 0.13 -14.76
N GLY A 255 -3.41 1.44 -14.52
CA GLY A 255 -4.09 1.94 -13.31
C GLY A 255 -5.60 1.73 -13.29
N ARG A 256 -6.23 1.66 -14.47
CA ARG A 256 -7.69 1.45 -14.60
C ARG A 256 -8.06 0.11 -15.22
N ILE A 257 -7.12 -0.59 -15.85
CA ILE A 257 -7.43 -1.80 -16.64
C ILE A 257 -8.11 -2.89 -15.79
N LEU A 258 -7.77 -2.98 -14.50
CA LEU A 258 -8.43 -3.89 -13.57
C LEU A 258 -9.94 -3.58 -13.48
N ARG A 259 -10.28 -2.32 -13.18
CA ARG A 259 -11.68 -1.84 -13.08
C ARG A 259 -12.41 -1.85 -14.42
N ASP A 260 -11.70 -1.60 -15.53
CA ASP A 260 -12.29 -1.65 -16.88
C ASP A 260 -12.67 -3.07 -17.30
N LEU A 261 -11.97 -4.09 -16.81
CA LEU A 261 -12.10 -5.48 -17.31
C LEU A 261 -12.80 -6.41 -16.33
N ILE A 262 -12.67 -6.19 -15.02
CA ILE A 262 -13.20 -7.07 -13.98
C ILE A 262 -14.12 -6.26 -13.07
N ASP A 263 -15.34 -6.76 -12.89
CA ASP A 263 -16.33 -6.13 -12.01
C ASP A 263 -15.89 -6.26 -10.54
N SER A 264 -16.01 -5.19 -9.75
CA SER A 264 -15.58 -5.17 -8.35
C SER A 264 -16.37 -6.13 -7.45
N ASP A 265 -17.55 -6.55 -7.88
CA ASP A 265 -18.47 -7.47 -7.20
C ASP A 265 -18.40 -8.91 -7.74
N ASP A 266 -17.45 -9.25 -8.62
CA ASP A 266 -17.24 -10.62 -9.09
C ASP A 266 -16.54 -11.50 -8.05
N VAL A 267 -17.24 -11.71 -6.92
CA VAL A 267 -16.78 -12.48 -5.76
C VAL A 267 -16.40 -13.91 -6.17
N ALA A 268 -17.11 -14.49 -7.12
CA ALA A 268 -16.87 -15.87 -7.58
C ALA A 268 -15.52 -15.98 -8.30
N LEU A 269 -15.24 -15.12 -9.29
CA LEU A 269 -13.96 -15.09 -10.00
C LEU A 269 -12.81 -14.75 -9.04
N VAL A 270 -12.95 -13.70 -8.25
CA VAL A 270 -11.92 -13.26 -7.29
C VAL A 270 -11.60 -14.38 -6.30
N SER A 271 -12.60 -15.05 -5.75
CA SER A 271 -12.41 -16.18 -4.84
C SER A 271 -11.70 -17.36 -5.51
N ALA A 272 -12.05 -17.67 -6.76
CA ALA A 272 -11.39 -18.74 -7.51
C ALA A 272 -9.92 -18.42 -7.79
N LEU A 273 -9.61 -17.17 -8.15
CA LEU A 273 -8.24 -16.72 -8.38
C LEU A 273 -7.41 -16.69 -7.09
N ARG A 274 -7.99 -16.30 -5.95
CA ARG A 274 -7.33 -16.41 -4.63
C ARG A 274 -6.97 -17.85 -4.29
N ARG A 275 -7.87 -18.81 -4.55
CA ARG A 275 -7.57 -20.25 -4.39
C ARG A 275 -6.41 -20.70 -5.28
N ILE A 276 -6.40 -20.27 -6.55
CA ILE A 276 -5.32 -20.59 -7.50
C ILE A 276 -3.96 -20.04 -6.99
N LYS A 277 -3.93 -18.79 -6.52
CA LYS A 277 -2.73 -18.15 -5.95
C LYS A 277 -2.22 -18.91 -4.72
N LYS A 278 -3.12 -19.25 -3.79
CA LYS A 278 -2.78 -20.03 -2.58
C LYS A 278 -2.19 -21.40 -2.93
N GLN A 279 -2.85 -22.16 -3.79
CA GLN A 279 -2.37 -23.48 -4.24
C GLN A 279 -0.99 -23.37 -4.93
N TRP A 280 -0.69 -22.26 -5.59
CA TRP A 280 0.64 -22.00 -6.15
C TRP A 280 1.73 -21.78 -5.09
N GLY A 281 1.41 -21.10 -3.99
CA GLY A 281 2.35 -20.93 -2.88
C GLY A 281 2.66 -22.24 -2.15
N ASP A 282 1.64 -23.09 -1.97
CA ASP A 282 1.75 -24.31 -1.18
C ASP A 282 2.49 -25.46 -1.90
N GLU A 283 2.43 -25.50 -3.23
CA GLU A 283 3.06 -26.56 -4.04
C GLU A 283 4.40 -26.10 -4.64
N SER A 284 5.47 -26.85 -4.41
CA SER A 284 6.74 -26.64 -5.12
C SER A 284 6.59 -27.01 -6.60
N ARG A 285 6.18 -26.04 -7.42
CA ARG A 285 5.96 -26.24 -8.85
C ARG A 285 7.24 -25.97 -9.62
N GLY A 286 7.77 -27.02 -10.26
CA GLY A 286 8.97 -26.94 -11.06
C GLY A 286 8.79 -26.09 -12.32
N LYS A 287 9.91 -25.78 -13.00
CA LYS A 287 9.93 -24.92 -14.19
C LYS A 287 9.12 -25.44 -15.40
N ASN A 288 8.62 -26.67 -15.33
CA ASN A 288 7.99 -27.41 -16.42
C ASN A 288 6.51 -27.72 -16.16
N SER A 289 5.80 -26.88 -15.41
CA SER A 289 4.37 -27.08 -15.13
C SER A 289 3.48 -26.26 -16.06
N THR A 290 2.43 -26.86 -16.61
CA THR A 290 1.34 -26.17 -17.33
C THR A 290 0.19 -25.77 -16.43
N TRP A 291 0.27 -26.13 -15.14
CA TRP A 291 -0.85 -26.11 -14.22
C TRP A 291 -1.59 -24.77 -14.19
N LEU A 292 -0.88 -23.64 -14.19
CA LEU A 292 -1.52 -22.32 -14.11
C LEU A 292 -2.40 -22.05 -15.33
N TYR A 293 -1.88 -22.36 -16.52
CA TYR A 293 -2.62 -22.27 -17.77
C TYR A 293 -3.87 -23.18 -17.73
N ASP A 294 -3.72 -24.40 -17.21
CA ASP A 294 -4.81 -25.35 -17.09
C ASP A 294 -5.90 -24.86 -16.11
N GLN A 295 -5.52 -24.24 -14.99
CA GLN A 295 -6.48 -23.65 -14.06
C GLN A 295 -7.26 -22.48 -14.67
N TYR A 296 -6.60 -21.57 -15.39
CA TYR A 296 -7.32 -20.50 -16.09
C TYR A 296 -8.26 -21.04 -17.17
N SER A 297 -7.89 -22.15 -17.81
CA SER A 297 -8.75 -22.83 -18.78
C SER A 297 -9.99 -23.44 -18.10
N LYS A 298 -9.86 -23.97 -16.87
CA LYS A 298 -11.01 -24.42 -16.06
C LYS A 298 -11.92 -23.27 -15.67
N LEU A 299 -11.38 -22.11 -15.25
CA LEU A 299 -12.21 -20.94 -14.96
C LEU A 299 -13.08 -20.52 -16.15
N TYR A 300 -12.57 -20.69 -17.37
CA TYR A 300 -13.36 -20.44 -18.58
C TYR A 300 -14.45 -21.50 -18.79
N GLN A 301 -14.14 -22.78 -18.58
CA GLN A 301 -15.13 -23.85 -18.65
C GLN A 301 -16.26 -23.67 -17.63
N GLU A 302 -15.95 -23.10 -16.46
CA GLU A 302 -16.90 -22.72 -15.41
C GLU A 302 -17.63 -21.40 -15.71
N GLY A 303 -17.31 -20.72 -16.80
CA GLY A 303 -17.92 -19.45 -17.21
C GLY A 303 -17.44 -18.21 -16.43
N LEU A 304 -16.51 -18.36 -15.49
CA LEU A 304 -16.08 -17.30 -14.58
C LEU A 304 -15.27 -16.19 -15.26
N VAL A 305 -14.65 -16.46 -16.41
CA VAL A 305 -13.87 -15.45 -17.18
C VAL A 305 -14.53 -15.04 -18.50
N SER A 306 -15.78 -15.44 -18.73
CA SER A 306 -16.49 -15.14 -20.00
C SER A 306 -16.65 -13.63 -20.23
N LYS A 307 -17.13 -12.90 -19.21
CA LYS A 307 -17.26 -11.42 -19.27
C LYS A 307 -15.93 -10.73 -19.55
N LEU A 308 -14.86 -11.16 -18.85
CA LEU A 308 -13.50 -10.67 -19.06
C LEU A 308 -13.06 -10.88 -20.52
N ARG A 309 -13.29 -12.08 -21.06
CA ARG A 309 -12.92 -12.43 -22.43
C ARG A 309 -13.68 -11.62 -23.47
N ASP A 310 -14.98 -11.40 -23.26
CA ASP A 310 -15.79 -10.58 -24.16
C ASP A 310 -15.34 -9.12 -24.18
N ARG A 311 -15.03 -8.55 -23.00
CA ARG A 311 -14.47 -7.20 -22.89
C ARG A 311 -13.11 -7.08 -23.57
N LEU A 312 -12.24 -8.08 -23.40
CA LEU A 312 -10.94 -8.12 -24.08
C LEU A 312 -11.10 -8.21 -25.61
N LYS A 313 -11.98 -9.09 -26.08
CA LYS A 313 -12.28 -9.27 -27.51
C LYS A 313 -12.71 -7.96 -28.17
N ASN A 314 -13.58 -7.20 -27.50
CA ASN A 314 -14.08 -5.91 -28.00
C ASN A 314 -13.01 -4.81 -27.99
N ARG A 315 -11.94 -4.98 -27.20
CA ARG A 315 -10.82 -4.02 -27.09
C ARG A 315 -9.56 -4.49 -27.82
N LEU A 316 -9.63 -5.53 -28.65
CA LEU A 316 -8.45 -5.97 -29.40
C LEU A 316 -8.04 -4.94 -30.44
N ARG A 317 -6.78 -4.53 -30.40
CA ARG A 317 -6.18 -3.68 -31.44
C ARG A 317 -6.17 -4.40 -32.77
N ARG A 318 -6.62 -3.70 -33.81
CA ARG A 318 -6.66 -4.22 -35.20
C ARG A 318 -5.48 -3.72 -36.05
N ASP A 319 -4.83 -2.65 -35.57
CA ASP A 319 -3.71 -1.95 -36.19
C ASP A 319 -2.34 -2.56 -35.81
N THR A 320 -2.31 -3.61 -34.99
CA THR A 320 -1.06 -4.24 -34.56
C THR A 320 -1.12 -5.77 -34.65
N GLU A 321 0.05 -6.38 -34.73
CA GLU A 321 0.28 -7.81 -34.53
C GLU A 321 1.38 -7.97 -33.47
N ALA A 322 1.34 -9.06 -32.69
CA ALA A 322 2.37 -9.32 -31.69
C ALA A 322 2.84 -10.76 -31.71
N VAL A 323 4.14 -10.91 -31.43
CA VAL A 323 4.80 -12.17 -31.16
C VAL A 323 5.43 -12.08 -29.78
N LEU A 324 5.01 -12.95 -28.86
CA LEU A 324 5.64 -13.12 -27.55
C LEU A 324 6.70 -14.22 -27.64
N ASN A 325 7.90 -13.93 -27.19
CA ASN A 325 9.01 -14.88 -27.15
C ASN A 325 9.44 -15.19 -25.71
N GLY A 326 9.73 -16.46 -25.45
CA GLY A 326 10.29 -16.95 -24.19
C GLY A 326 11.02 -18.27 -24.36
N GLU A 327 11.84 -18.65 -23.37
CA GLU A 327 12.62 -19.89 -23.41
C GLU A 327 11.75 -21.14 -23.28
N ALA A 328 10.57 -21.03 -22.67
CA ALA A 328 9.65 -22.14 -22.45
C ALA A 328 9.13 -22.69 -23.80
N LYS A 329 8.88 -24.00 -23.86
CA LYS A 329 8.52 -24.72 -25.10
C LYS A 329 7.16 -24.32 -25.69
N SER A 330 6.24 -23.82 -24.88
CA SER A 330 4.96 -23.22 -25.28
C SER A 330 4.50 -22.22 -24.21
N LEU A 331 3.49 -21.41 -24.53
CA LEU A 331 2.95 -20.40 -23.61
C LEU A 331 2.46 -21.01 -22.29
N SER A 332 1.84 -22.19 -22.34
CA SER A 332 1.35 -22.89 -21.14
C SER A 332 2.44 -23.18 -20.11
N TYR A 333 3.70 -23.35 -20.53
CA TYR A 333 4.85 -23.50 -19.62
C TYR A 333 5.50 -22.15 -19.26
N ALA A 334 5.19 -21.09 -20.01
CA ALA A 334 5.76 -19.76 -19.82
C ALA A 334 5.05 -18.97 -18.71
N LEU A 335 3.74 -19.13 -18.55
CA LEU A 335 2.94 -18.43 -17.55
C LEU A 335 3.19 -18.98 -16.14
N ARG A 336 3.74 -18.14 -15.25
CA ARG A 336 4.16 -18.55 -13.90
C ARG A 336 4.08 -17.41 -12.90
N LEU A 337 3.57 -17.70 -11.70
CA LEU A 337 3.41 -16.69 -10.65
C LEU A 337 4.71 -16.33 -9.91
N ASP A 338 5.80 -17.08 -10.10
CA ASP A 338 7.14 -16.67 -9.62
C ASP A 338 7.87 -15.72 -10.59
N LYS A 339 7.27 -15.42 -11.76
CA LYS A 339 7.85 -14.57 -12.81
C LYS A 339 7.00 -13.36 -13.17
N ALA A 340 5.68 -13.48 -13.06
CA ALA A 340 4.74 -12.41 -13.35
C ALA A 340 3.55 -12.45 -12.39
N SER A 341 2.90 -11.30 -12.21
CA SER A 341 1.67 -11.18 -11.44
C SER A 341 0.54 -12.02 -12.02
N LEU A 342 -0.34 -12.50 -11.12
CA LEU A 342 -1.52 -13.29 -11.47
C LEU A 342 -2.42 -12.51 -12.45
N PHE A 343 -2.56 -11.21 -12.23
CA PHE A 343 -3.32 -10.34 -13.12
C PHE A 343 -2.80 -10.38 -14.57
N ASN A 344 -1.50 -10.14 -14.77
CA ASN A 344 -0.91 -10.13 -16.11
C ASN A 344 -0.96 -11.52 -16.77
N THR A 345 -0.72 -12.60 -16.02
CA THR A 345 -0.80 -13.96 -16.58
C THR A 345 -2.22 -14.34 -16.96
N LEU A 346 -3.23 -13.92 -16.19
CA LEU A 346 -4.66 -14.15 -16.50
C LEU A 346 -5.07 -13.44 -17.79
N LEU A 347 -4.67 -12.17 -17.96
CA LEU A 347 -4.97 -11.42 -19.18
C LEU A 347 -4.29 -12.03 -20.41
N VAL A 348 -3.02 -12.41 -20.30
CA VAL A 348 -2.28 -13.03 -21.41
C VAL A 348 -2.86 -14.39 -21.79
N HIS A 349 -3.30 -15.20 -20.83
CA HIS A 349 -4.04 -16.44 -21.10
C HIS A 349 -5.31 -16.18 -21.92
N ASN A 350 -6.10 -15.17 -21.55
CA ASN A 350 -7.33 -14.85 -22.29
C ASN A 350 -7.04 -14.25 -23.67
N LEU A 351 -5.96 -13.51 -23.85
CA LEU A 351 -5.52 -13.06 -25.17
C LEU A 351 -5.06 -14.22 -26.07
N ASP A 352 -4.37 -15.21 -25.50
CA ASP A 352 -3.96 -16.42 -26.23
C ASP A 352 -5.18 -17.22 -26.68
N ALA A 353 -6.17 -17.40 -25.80
CA ALA A 353 -7.44 -18.05 -26.13
C ALA A 353 -8.24 -17.31 -27.22
N LEU A 354 -7.98 -16.02 -27.43
CA LEU A 354 -8.55 -15.21 -28.51
C LEU A 354 -7.68 -15.20 -29.78
N ASN A 355 -6.58 -15.95 -29.83
CA ASN A 355 -5.57 -15.91 -30.88
C ASN A 355 -5.05 -14.49 -31.16
N ALA A 356 -4.90 -13.68 -30.10
CA ALA A 356 -4.54 -12.28 -30.26
C ALA A 356 -3.04 -12.06 -30.53
N PHE A 357 -2.19 -13.07 -30.35
CA PHE A 357 -0.74 -13.02 -30.59
C PHE A 357 -0.18 -14.43 -30.83
N ASP A 358 1.04 -14.50 -31.38
CA ASP A 358 1.77 -15.77 -31.52
C ASP A 358 2.81 -15.96 -30.42
N TYR A 359 2.96 -17.18 -29.90
CA TYR A 359 4.06 -17.51 -28.99
C TYR A 359 5.20 -18.21 -29.73
N LEU A 360 6.41 -17.65 -29.62
CA LEU A 360 7.63 -18.17 -30.23
C LEU A 360 8.60 -18.70 -29.16
N PRO A 361 8.75 -20.02 -29.00
CA PRO A 361 9.72 -20.60 -28.06
C PRO A 361 11.17 -20.41 -28.52
N GLY A 362 12.09 -20.24 -27.57
CA GLY A 362 13.54 -20.25 -27.78
C GLY A 362 14.25 -18.99 -27.25
N GLY A 363 15.56 -19.09 -27.02
CA GLY A 363 16.36 -17.95 -26.57
C GLY A 363 16.47 -16.86 -27.63
N CYS A 364 16.39 -15.61 -27.20
CA CYS A 364 16.57 -14.42 -28.03
C CYS A 364 17.98 -13.88 -27.84
N LYS A 365 18.71 -13.70 -28.95
CA LYS A 365 20.07 -13.14 -28.96
C LYS A 365 20.15 -11.95 -29.91
N PRO A 366 20.95 -10.92 -29.60
CA PRO A 366 21.20 -9.82 -30.52
C PRO A 366 21.77 -10.32 -31.86
N TYR A 367 21.36 -9.67 -32.95
CA TYR A 367 21.87 -9.90 -34.30
C TYR A 367 22.22 -8.56 -34.95
N GLY A 368 23.53 -8.25 -34.96
CA GLY A 368 24.01 -6.93 -35.33
C GLY A 368 23.49 -5.85 -34.37
N THR A 369 23.37 -4.61 -34.87
CA THR A 369 22.91 -3.44 -34.08
C THR A 369 21.42 -3.15 -34.23
N SER A 370 20.68 -3.93 -35.02
CA SER A 370 19.32 -3.59 -35.46
C SER A 370 18.42 -4.83 -35.62
N GLY A 371 18.67 -5.88 -34.85
CA GLY A 371 17.87 -7.09 -34.92
C GLY A 371 18.19 -8.12 -33.86
N VAL A 372 17.40 -9.20 -33.87
CA VAL A 372 17.57 -10.37 -32.98
C VAL A 372 17.43 -11.66 -33.77
N VAL A 373 18.00 -12.74 -33.22
CA VAL A 373 17.83 -14.10 -33.73
C VAL A 373 17.15 -14.95 -32.67
N ILE A 374 16.11 -15.67 -33.10
CA ILE A 374 15.37 -16.66 -32.31
C ILE A 374 15.25 -17.93 -33.16
N LYS A 375 15.72 -19.08 -32.64
CA LYS A 375 15.71 -20.37 -33.37
C LYS A 375 16.21 -20.26 -34.82
N ASN A 376 17.33 -19.57 -35.04
CA ASN A 376 17.95 -19.32 -36.35
C ASN A 376 17.14 -18.43 -37.32
N LYS A 377 15.97 -17.93 -36.93
CA LYS A 377 15.21 -16.92 -37.69
C LYS A 377 15.62 -15.52 -37.25
N ARG A 378 15.86 -14.64 -38.23
CA ARG A 378 16.29 -13.24 -38.03
C ARG A 378 15.08 -12.31 -38.01
N TYR A 379 15.03 -11.42 -37.03
CA TYR A 379 14.04 -10.37 -36.89
C TYR A 379 14.77 -9.03 -36.89
N LEU A 380 14.41 -8.14 -37.82
CA LEU A 380 15.06 -6.84 -38.01
C LEU A 380 14.16 -5.71 -37.51
N SER A 381 14.74 -4.71 -36.85
CA SER A 381 14.01 -3.57 -36.26
C SER A 381 13.28 -2.71 -37.29
N ARG A 382 13.78 -2.64 -38.53
CA ARG A 382 13.10 -1.96 -39.64
C ARG A 382 11.74 -2.58 -40.04
N LYS A 383 11.45 -3.79 -39.58
CA LYS A 383 10.21 -4.54 -39.88
C LYS A 383 9.40 -4.87 -38.63
N HIS A 384 10.00 -4.74 -37.45
CA HIS A 384 9.40 -5.15 -36.18
C HIS A 384 9.78 -4.18 -35.09
N ASN A 385 8.83 -3.82 -34.26
CA ASN A 385 9.07 -3.17 -32.99
C ASN A 385 9.62 -4.22 -32.01
N ILE A 386 10.95 -4.27 -31.85
CA ILE A 386 11.63 -5.26 -31.02
C ILE A 386 11.73 -4.73 -29.58
N ILE A 387 11.19 -5.51 -28.63
CA ILE A 387 11.17 -5.19 -27.21
C ILE A 387 11.81 -6.34 -26.45
N ILE A 388 12.83 -6.06 -25.64
CA ILE A 388 13.52 -7.08 -24.83
C ILE A 388 13.36 -6.78 -23.34
N ARG A 389 12.91 -7.79 -22.57
CA ARG A 389 12.58 -7.73 -21.14
C ARG A 389 13.14 -8.96 -20.41
N HIS A 390 14.45 -9.11 -20.38
CA HIS A 390 15.16 -10.25 -19.76
C HIS A 390 15.58 -10.02 -18.30
N GLY A 391 14.92 -9.08 -17.63
CA GLY A 391 15.24 -8.66 -16.26
C GLY A 391 16.50 -7.80 -16.18
N THR A 392 16.89 -7.44 -14.96
CA THR A 392 18.02 -6.55 -14.70
C THR A 392 19.33 -7.30 -14.48
N ASP A 393 20.45 -6.64 -14.77
CA ASP A 393 21.78 -7.17 -14.49
C ASP A 393 22.23 -6.82 -13.07
N ARG A 394 21.72 -7.59 -12.10
CA ARG A 394 22.00 -7.37 -10.67
C ARG A 394 23.49 -7.53 -10.35
N ASP A 395 24.12 -8.57 -10.89
CA ASP A 395 25.53 -8.87 -10.61
C ASP A 395 26.41 -7.69 -11.04
N ALA A 396 26.21 -7.13 -12.23
CA ALA A 396 26.97 -5.97 -12.70
C ALA A 396 26.87 -4.76 -11.76
N VAL A 397 25.71 -4.53 -11.13
CA VAL A 397 25.54 -3.43 -10.16
C VAL A 397 26.35 -3.67 -8.90
N PHE A 398 26.35 -4.89 -8.37
CA PHE A 398 27.11 -5.22 -7.16
C PHE A 398 28.62 -5.23 -7.38
N LYS A 399 29.07 -5.68 -8.56
CA LYS A 399 30.49 -5.57 -8.94
C LYS A 399 30.95 -4.13 -9.00
N ALA A 400 30.14 -3.26 -9.60
CA ALA A 400 30.42 -1.83 -9.67
C ALA A 400 30.37 -1.12 -8.30
N ALA A 401 29.79 -1.76 -7.29
CA ALA A 401 29.77 -1.28 -5.90
C ALA A 401 30.83 -1.96 -5.02
N GLU A 402 31.76 -2.75 -5.59
CA GLU A 402 32.86 -3.42 -4.90
C GLU A 402 32.42 -4.34 -3.73
N CYS A 403 31.25 -5.00 -3.88
CA CYS A 403 30.64 -5.83 -2.82
C CYS A 403 30.48 -7.32 -3.23
N GLU A 404 31.41 -7.86 -4.02
CA GLU A 404 31.27 -9.20 -4.60
C GLU A 404 31.25 -10.34 -3.57
N ASP A 405 32.02 -10.23 -2.49
CA ASP A 405 32.13 -11.28 -1.48
C ASP A 405 30.94 -11.26 -0.50
N GLU A 406 30.48 -10.07 -0.12
CA GLU A 406 29.23 -9.87 0.61
C GLU A 406 28.04 -10.44 -0.17
N LEU A 407 28.04 -10.26 -1.49
CA LEU A 407 27.00 -10.75 -2.38
C LEU A 407 26.89 -12.29 -2.34
N LYS A 408 28.01 -13.01 -2.36
CA LYS A 408 28.00 -14.48 -2.24
C LYS A 408 27.33 -14.93 -0.95
N ARG A 409 27.63 -14.26 0.18
CA ARG A 409 27.04 -14.55 1.49
C ARG A 409 25.55 -14.22 1.56
N LEU A 410 25.15 -13.06 1.03
CA LEU A 410 23.73 -12.68 0.92
C LEU A 410 22.92 -13.72 0.16
N LYS A 411 23.48 -14.27 -0.91
CA LYS A 411 22.84 -15.32 -1.69
C LYS A 411 22.62 -16.58 -0.86
N THR A 412 23.64 -17.04 -0.13
CA THR A 412 23.54 -18.19 0.78
C THR A 412 22.51 -17.95 1.89
N ASN A 413 22.53 -16.78 2.54
CA ASN A 413 21.56 -16.43 3.59
C ASN A 413 20.12 -16.40 3.04
N HIS A 414 19.92 -15.83 1.86
CA HIS A 414 18.61 -15.81 1.22
C HIS A 414 18.11 -17.20 0.85
N GLU A 415 19.01 -18.09 0.42
CA GLU A 415 18.66 -19.49 0.13
C GLU A 415 18.27 -20.29 1.38
N ALA A 416 18.82 -19.93 2.55
CA ALA A 416 18.49 -20.53 3.84
C ALA A 416 17.15 -20.02 4.41
N GLU A 417 16.81 -18.75 4.21
CA GLU A 417 15.62 -18.09 4.79
C GLU A 417 14.52 -17.82 3.74
N LYS A 418 14.34 -18.72 2.76
CA LYS A 418 13.45 -18.52 1.59
C LYS A 418 12.00 -18.16 1.93
N GLN A 419 11.54 -18.43 3.14
CA GLN A 419 10.16 -18.20 3.58
C GLN A 419 9.91 -16.79 4.12
N PHE A 420 10.97 -16.02 4.45
CA PHE A 420 10.80 -14.70 5.03
C PHE A 420 10.67 -13.61 3.96
N ASP A 421 9.50 -12.98 3.88
CA ASP A 421 9.29 -11.83 2.99
C ASP A 421 9.80 -10.54 3.64
N THR A 422 11.00 -10.12 3.24
CA THR A 422 11.61 -8.83 3.64
C THR A 422 10.80 -7.59 3.26
N SER A 423 9.80 -7.71 2.38
CA SER A 423 8.88 -6.62 2.02
C SER A 423 7.55 -6.63 2.78
N SER A 424 7.36 -7.53 3.74
CA SER A 424 6.29 -7.42 4.73
C SER A 424 6.69 -6.41 5.80
N ARG A 425 5.78 -5.49 6.15
CA ARG A 425 5.95 -4.58 7.30
C ARG A 425 6.30 -5.39 8.55
N ILE A 426 7.25 -4.91 9.38
CA ILE A 426 7.57 -5.53 10.68
C ILE A 426 7.47 -4.57 11.88
N TRP A 427 7.10 -3.31 11.64
CA TRP A 427 6.93 -2.30 12.69
C TRP A 427 5.46 -2.18 13.14
N PRO A 428 5.19 -1.89 14.42
CA PRO A 428 3.82 -1.77 14.95
C PRO A 428 3.14 -0.47 14.51
N ALA A 429 1.84 -0.33 14.79
CA ALA A 429 1.06 0.85 14.43
C ALA A 429 1.58 2.12 15.13
N GLY A 430 1.77 3.20 14.38
CA GLY A 430 2.19 4.50 14.88
C GLY A 430 3.67 4.60 15.27
N TRP A 431 4.47 3.54 15.09
CA TRP A 431 5.86 3.52 15.57
C TRP A 431 6.72 4.66 15.02
N TRP A 432 6.58 4.97 13.73
CA TRP A 432 7.40 5.98 13.06
C TRP A 432 7.14 7.39 13.56
N GLU A 433 5.96 7.70 14.10
CA GLU A 433 5.66 9.05 14.59
C GLU A 433 6.46 9.41 15.86
N HIS A 434 6.98 8.42 16.58
CA HIS A 434 7.94 8.68 17.68
C HIS A 434 9.30 9.19 17.19
N ALA A 435 9.56 9.16 15.88
CA ALA A 435 10.77 9.73 15.31
C ALA A 435 10.82 11.24 15.59
N PRO A 436 11.97 11.78 16.06
CA PRO A 436 12.11 13.18 16.46
C PRO A 436 11.56 14.21 15.46
N SER A 437 11.60 13.91 14.17
CA SER A 437 11.16 14.82 13.11
C SER A 437 9.67 14.76 12.73
N LEU A 438 8.90 13.77 13.22
CA LEU A 438 7.51 13.53 12.77
C LEU A 438 6.43 13.93 13.78
N GLY A 439 6.80 14.09 15.06
CA GLY A 439 5.91 14.56 16.12
C GLY A 439 5.25 13.43 16.90
N GLY A 440 5.28 13.51 18.24
CA GLY A 440 5.18 12.34 19.12
C GLY A 440 3.85 11.59 19.27
N GLU A 441 2.81 11.84 18.46
CA GLU A 441 1.54 11.08 18.57
C GLU A 441 1.53 9.90 17.59
N ARG A 442 1.26 8.68 18.07
CA ARG A 442 1.08 7.48 17.22
C ARG A 442 -0.03 7.69 16.19
N ARG A 443 0.33 7.71 14.90
CA ARG A 443 -0.59 7.88 13.77
C ARG A 443 -0.32 6.89 12.65
N GLU A 444 -1.38 6.60 11.90
CA GLU A 444 -1.33 5.86 10.64
C GLU A 444 -2.03 6.66 9.55
N PHE A 445 -1.80 6.30 8.29
CA PHE A 445 -2.43 6.94 7.14
C PHE A 445 -3.95 6.76 7.16
N VAL A 446 -4.68 7.83 6.81
CA VAL A 446 -6.12 7.80 6.56
C VAL A 446 -6.36 8.27 5.13
N PRO A 447 -7.09 7.50 4.29
CA PRO A 447 -7.42 7.93 2.94
C PRO A 447 -8.13 9.29 2.94
N PRO A 448 -7.73 10.25 2.07
CA PRO A 448 -8.31 11.59 2.05
C PRO A 448 -9.83 11.61 1.83
N ALA A 449 -10.36 10.70 1.02
CA ALA A 449 -11.80 10.56 0.82
C ALA A 449 -12.51 10.13 2.10
N MET A 450 -11.97 9.14 2.82
CA MET A 450 -12.51 8.72 4.12
C MET A 450 -12.45 9.86 5.15
N MET A 451 -11.35 10.63 5.18
CA MET A 451 -11.24 11.81 6.04
C MET A 451 -12.35 12.83 5.75
N THR A 452 -12.63 13.07 4.47
CA THR A 452 -13.64 14.03 4.01
C THR A 452 -15.05 13.58 4.38
N ILE A 453 -15.37 12.30 4.14
CA ILE A 453 -16.66 11.69 4.50
C ILE A 453 -16.88 11.78 6.01
N ALA A 454 -15.89 11.35 6.80
CA ALA A 454 -15.98 11.36 8.25
C ALA A 454 -16.12 12.80 8.81
N ALA A 455 -15.32 13.74 8.31
CA ALA A 455 -15.37 15.14 8.73
C ALA A 455 -16.73 15.79 8.41
N THR A 456 -17.29 15.50 7.23
CA THR A 456 -18.61 15.99 6.82
C THR A 456 -19.71 15.47 7.76
N PHE A 457 -19.67 14.17 8.07
CA PHE A 457 -20.62 13.56 8.99
C PHE A 457 -20.56 14.18 10.39
N VAL A 458 -19.39 14.23 11.02
CA VAL A 458 -19.28 14.74 12.40
C VAL A 458 -19.56 16.24 12.48
N SER A 459 -19.26 17.02 11.44
CA SER A 459 -19.60 18.45 11.38
C SER A 459 -21.11 18.66 11.28
N THR A 460 -21.78 17.89 10.40
CA THR A 460 -23.24 17.92 10.26
C THR A 460 -23.92 17.54 11.58
N LEU A 461 -23.46 16.48 12.24
CA LEU A 461 -23.95 16.08 13.55
C LEU A 461 -23.76 17.18 14.60
N SER A 462 -22.59 17.81 14.63
CA SER A 462 -22.31 18.95 15.51
C SER A 462 -23.32 20.08 15.30
N ASP A 463 -23.64 20.41 14.06
CA ASP A 463 -24.55 21.52 13.76
C ASP A 463 -26.00 21.20 14.13
N ILE A 464 -26.45 19.95 13.93
CA ILE A 464 -27.74 19.46 14.43
C ILE A 464 -27.82 19.64 15.95
N ILE A 465 -26.79 19.22 16.69
CA ILE A 465 -26.77 19.31 18.16
C ILE A 465 -26.79 20.77 18.63
N LYS A 466 -26.01 21.65 17.99
CA LYS A 466 -26.01 23.09 18.28
C LYS A 466 -27.39 23.70 18.07
N LEU A 467 -28.12 23.28 17.04
CA LEU A 467 -29.47 23.75 16.76
C LEU A 467 -30.45 23.34 17.87
N LEU A 468 -30.36 22.09 18.35
CA LEU A 468 -31.16 21.59 19.47
C LEU A 468 -30.88 22.38 20.76
N HIS A 469 -29.62 22.78 20.96
CA HIS A 469 -29.14 23.48 22.16
C HIS A 469 -28.98 24.99 21.94
N ARG A 470 -29.69 25.59 20.98
CA ARG A 470 -29.55 27.02 20.65
C ARG A 470 -29.81 27.99 21.82
N LYS A 471 -30.49 27.51 22.86
CA LYS A 471 -30.80 28.27 24.09
C LYS A 471 -29.85 27.96 25.26
N THR A 472 -28.99 26.96 25.11
CA THR A 472 -28.06 26.54 26.17
C THR A 472 -26.86 27.47 26.17
N VAL A 473 -26.66 28.16 27.29
CA VAL A 473 -25.44 28.96 27.53
C VAL A 473 -24.28 28.00 27.81
N ASP A 474 -23.10 28.28 27.24
CA ASP A 474 -21.87 27.50 27.44
C ASP A 474 -21.95 26.00 27.05
N LEU A 475 -22.65 25.69 25.97
CA LEU A 475 -22.65 24.36 25.36
C LEU A 475 -21.21 23.93 24.98
N GLN A 476 -20.68 22.89 25.62
CA GLN A 476 -19.31 22.41 25.38
C GLN A 476 -19.31 20.93 25.09
N PHE A 477 -19.14 20.58 23.82
CA PHE A 477 -19.03 19.19 23.38
C PHE A 477 -18.12 19.07 22.15
N ARG A 478 -17.69 17.85 21.87
CA ARG A 478 -17.05 17.50 20.60
C ARG A 478 -17.32 16.06 20.21
N ALA A 479 -17.24 15.79 18.91
CA ALA A 479 -17.49 14.51 18.29
C ALA A 479 -16.38 14.20 17.28
N THR A 480 -16.00 12.93 17.18
CA THR A 480 -15.09 12.42 16.15
C THR A 480 -15.48 10.99 15.79
N LEU A 481 -15.14 10.58 14.57
CA LEU A 481 -15.33 9.21 14.11
C LEU A 481 -14.00 8.45 14.13
N HIS A 482 -14.06 7.17 14.51
CA HIS A 482 -12.97 6.21 14.44
C HIS A 482 -13.33 5.07 13.51
N ARG A 483 -12.33 4.50 12.82
CA ARG A 483 -12.44 3.22 12.11
C ARG A 483 -11.59 2.16 12.78
N LEU A 484 -11.93 0.89 12.59
CA LEU A 484 -11.11 -0.23 13.02
C LEU A 484 -10.10 -0.59 11.94
N ILE A 485 -8.85 -0.84 12.34
CA ILE A 485 -7.76 -1.31 11.48
C ILE A 485 -7.00 -2.46 12.17
N ASN A 486 -6.43 -3.36 11.37
CA ASN A 486 -5.51 -4.38 11.86
C ASN A 486 -4.10 -4.13 11.33
N VAL A 487 -3.12 -4.12 12.23
CA VAL A 487 -1.71 -3.92 11.89
C VAL A 487 -0.89 -4.99 12.58
N GLN A 488 -0.20 -5.83 11.80
CA GLN A 488 0.62 -6.94 12.32
C GLN A 488 -0.18 -7.94 13.18
N GLY A 489 -1.46 -8.17 12.87
CA GLY A 489 -2.32 -9.07 13.63
C GLY A 489 -2.95 -8.46 14.87
N GLU A 490 -2.62 -7.21 15.22
CA GLU A 490 -3.18 -6.50 16.36
C GLU A 490 -4.25 -5.49 15.91
N ASP A 491 -5.32 -5.36 16.71
CA ASP A 491 -6.47 -4.51 16.41
C ASP A 491 -6.37 -3.12 17.04
N TYR A 492 -6.63 -2.10 16.23
CA TYR A 492 -6.59 -0.70 16.60
C TYR A 492 -7.87 0.02 16.17
N TYR A 493 -8.24 1.06 16.92
CA TYR A 493 -9.14 2.10 16.41
C TYR A 493 -8.33 3.33 16.02
N GLN A 494 -8.60 3.85 14.82
CA GLN A 494 -7.93 4.99 14.22
C GLN A 494 -8.89 6.17 14.11
N GLN A 495 -8.50 7.34 14.63
CA GLN A 495 -9.26 8.57 14.49
C GLN A 495 -9.22 9.07 13.04
N ILE A 496 -10.37 9.12 12.36
CA ILE A 496 -10.45 9.44 10.92
C ILE A 496 -11.01 10.83 10.61
N SER A 497 -11.33 11.61 11.64
CA SER A 497 -11.76 13.01 11.50
C SER A 497 -11.16 13.86 12.61
N ARG A 498 -11.07 15.18 12.38
CA ARG A 498 -10.85 16.10 13.49
C ARG A 498 -12.11 16.15 14.34
N TYR A 499 -11.94 16.57 15.59
CA TYR A 499 -13.10 16.84 16.43
C TYR A 499 -13.93 17.99 15.85
N ALA A 500 -15.24 17.77 15.76
CA ALA A 500 -16.24 18.78 15.46
C ALA A 500 -17.11 19.04 16.69
N GLY A 501 -17.63 20.26 16.85
CA GLY A 501 -18.41 20.66 18.01
C GLY A 501 -18.18 22.13 18.36
N THR A 502 -18.25 22.45 19.64
CA THR A 502 -17.81 23.75 20.17
C THR A 502 -16.34 23.74 20.60
N ARG A 503 -15.72 22.54 20.64
CA ARG A 503 -14.28 22.32 20.77
C ARG A 503 -13.76 21.58 19.53
N THR A 504 -12.71 22.09 18.87
CA THR A 504 -12.23 21.56 17.57
C THR A 504 -10.79 21.06 17.57
N GLU A 505 -10.20 20.95 18.76
CA GLU A 505 -8.82 20.47 18.94
C GLU A 505 -8.70 18.97 18.62
N GLY A 506 -7.67 18.58 17.88
CA GLY A 506 -7.31 17.18 17.65
C GLY A 506 -6.57 16.95 16.33
N ALA A 507 -6.03 15.75 16.20
CA ALA A 507 -5.29 15.32 15.01
C ALA A 507 -5.93 14.08 14.39
N VAL A 508 -5.89 14.01 13.06
CA VAL A 508 -6.36 12.85 12.30
C VAL A 508 -5.26 11.80 12.24
N GLY A 509 -5.66 10.54 12.17
CA GLY A 509 -4.77 9.39 12.00
C GLY A 509 -4.31 8.76 13.31
N ARG A 510 -4.63 9.34 14.47
CA ARG A 510 -4.22 8.80 15.78
C ARG A 510 -4.72 7.37 15.94
N VAL A 511 -3.85 6.47 16.37
CA VAL A 511 -4.16 5.04 16.56
C VAL A 511 -4.06 4.64 18.02
N PHE A 512 -4.97 3.79 18.45
CA PHE A 512 -5.06 3.27 19.81
C PHE A 512 -5.44 1.80 19.77
N GLU A 513 -4.89 1.00 20.67
CA GLU A 513 -5.22 -0.42 20.74
C GLU A 513 -6.64 -0.62 21.28
N VAL A 514 -7.40 -1.56 20.68
CA VAL A 514 -8.79 -1.85 21.08
C VAL A 514 -8.92 -2.26 22.55
N LYS A 515 -7.85 -2.72 23.18
CA LYS A 515 -7.82 -3.10 24.60
C LYS A 515 -8.03 -1.93 25.58
N GLY A 516 -7.92 -0.68 25.14
CA GLY A 516 -7.99 0.50 25.99
C GLY A 516 -8.95 1.59 25.50
N GLY A 517 -9.35 2.46 26.41
CA GLY A 517 -10.25 3.59 26.17
C GLY A 517 -11.72 3.22 26.05
N LEU A 518 -12.58 4.24 26.12
CA LEU A 518 -14.03 4.09 25.99
C LEU A 518 -14.42 3.51 24.62
N VAL A 519 -13.76 3.98 23.55
CA VAL A 519 -13.95 3.43 22.20
C VAL A 519 -13.60 1.95 22.16
N GLY A 520 -12.47 1.56 22.76
CA GLY A 520 -12.09 0.15 22.87
C GLY A 520 -13.09 -0.68 23.67
N LEU A 521 -13.63 -0.15 24.77
CA LEU A 521 -14.66 -0.82 25.56
C LEU A 521 -15.94 -1.06 24.73
N ALA A 522 -16.39 -0.05 23.99
CA ALA A 522 -17.54 -0.18 23.08
C ALA A 522 -17.28 -1.22 21.97
N CYS A 523 -16.05 -1.31 21.45
CA CYS A 523 -15.66 -2.36 20.51
C CYS A 523 -15.74 -3.76 21.15
N ARG A 524 -15.22 -3.93 22.37
CA ARG A 524 -15.18 -5.24 23.05
C ARG A 524 -16.54 -5.75 23.48
N LEU A 525 -17.44 -4.85 23.86
CA LEU A 525 -18.81 -5.17 24.24
C LEU A 525 -19.77 -5.25 23.06
N GLY A 526 -19.40 -4.72 21.88
CA GLY A 526 -20.28 -4.69 20.71
C GLY A 526 -21.53 -3.84 20.92
N ARG A 527 -21.49 -2.88 21.84
CA ARG A 527 -22.63 -2.03 22.20
C ARG A 527 -22.17 -0.63 22.56
N PRO A 528 -23.06 0.37 22.47
CA PRO A 528 -22.76 1.72 22.90
C PRO A 528 -22.45 1.79 24.39
N VAL A 529 -21.56 2.72 24.77
CA VAL A 529 -21.15 2.93 26.16
C VAL A 529 -21.24 4.42 26.46
N ILE A 530 -21.98 4.76 27.51
CA ILE A 530 -22.06 6.11 28.08
C ILE A 530 -21.36 6.08 29.44
N VAL A 531 -20.51 7.08 29.70
CA VAL A 531 -19.88 7.26 31.01
C VAL A 531 -20.21 8.65 31.53
N ARG A 532 -20.70 8.74 32.75
CA ARG A 532 -20.94 10.00 33.46
C ARG A 532 -19.89 10.17 34.56
N ARG A 533 -19.48 11.40 34.79
CA ARG A 533 -18.58 11.71 35.89
C ARG A 533 -19.32 11.68 37.22
N ASP A 534 -18.74 10.96 38.17
CA ASP A 534 -19.18 10.84 39.56
C ASP A 534 -17.95 10.61 40.46
N GLU A 535 -18.18 10.22 41.70
CA GLU A 535 -17.12 9.89 42.67
C GLU A 535 -16.28 8.66 42.32
N THR A 536 -16.77 7.79 41.43
CA THR A 536 -16.08 6.57 40.97
C THR A 536 -15.33 6.77 39.65
N PHE A 537 -15.42 7.97 39.06
CA PHE A 537 -14.87 8.24 37.72
C PHE A 537 -13.38 7.94 37.60
N ASP A 538 -12.58 8.16 38.65
CA ASP A 538 -11.16 7.85 38.62
C ASP A 538 -10.91 6.32 38.55
N GLU A 539 -11.73 5.50 39.20
CA GLU A 539 -11.67 4.03 39.09
C GLU A 539 -12.04 3.57 37.68
N VAL A 540 -13.13 4.15 37.12
CA VAL A 540 -13.56 3.92 35.73
C VAL A 540 -12.46 4.31 34.75
N TRP A 541 -11.85 5.48 34.94
CA TRP A 541 -10.80 6.01 34.09
C TRP A 541 -9.53 5.14 34.12
N ASN A 542 -9.15 4.67 35.31
CA ASN A 542 -8.02 3.76 35.49
C ASN A 542 -8.25 2.41 34.80
N TYR A 543 -9.47 1.88 34.85
CA TYR A 543 -9.83 0.65 34.16
C TYR A 543 -9.72 0.77 32.64
N LEU A 544 -10.17 1.89 32.07
CA LEU A 544 -10.06 2.17 30.64
C LEU A 544 -8.59 2.24 30.16
N ALA A 545 -7.61 2.28 31.08
CA ALA A 545 -6.19 2.05 30.80
C ALA A 545 -5.61 2.96 29.71
N LEU A 546 -6.10 4.20 29.60
CA LEU A 546 -5.76 5.13 28.52
C LEU A 546 -4.27 5.49 28.46
N LYS A 547 -3.59 5.55 29.62
CA LYS A 547 -2.13 5.73 29.68
C LYS A 547 -1.35 4.55 29.08
N LYS A 548 -1.87 3.32 29.15
CA LYS A 548 -1.25 2.13 28.54
C LYS A 548 -1.42 2.09 27.02
N VAL A 549 -2.35 2.87 26.47
CA VAL A 549 -2.55 3.04 25.01
C VAL A 549 -2.10 4.43 24.52
N GLU A 550 -1.32 5.15 25.33
CA GLU A 550 -0.76 6.47 25.00
C GLU A 550 -1.81 7.53 24.61
N ALA A 551 -3.03 7.40 25.14
CA ALA A 551 -4.03 8.44 25.03
C ALA A 551 -3.77 9.58 26.03
N ARG A 552 -4.25 10.79 25.69
CA ARG A 552 -4.13 11.96 26.56
C ARG A 552 -5.07 11.81 27.75
N ASP A 553 -4.69 12.38 28.89
CA ASP A 553 -5.60 12.52 30.03
C ASP A 553 -6.84 13.32 29.60
N ILE A 554 -7.99 12.95 30.17
CA ILE A 554 -9.23 13.65 29.86
C ILE A 554 -9.20 15.04 30.47
N ASP A 555 -9.74 15.99 29.71
CA ASP A 555 -9.94 17.34 30.19
C ASP A 555 -10.85 17.33 31.43
N GLU A 556 -10.43 18.00 32.50
CA GLU A 556 -11.17 18.07 33.76
C GLU A 556 -12.59 18.63 33.60
N ARG A 557 -12.86 19.35 32.51
CA ARG A 557 -14.19 19.87 32.21
C ARG A 557 -15.16 18.80 31.70
N VAL A 558 -14.67 17.66 31.20
CA VAL A 558 -15.55 16.60 30.68
C VAL A 558 -16.33 15.97 31.84
N GLN A 559 -17.65 15.94 31.68
CA GLN A 559 -18.60 15.39 32.64
C GLN A 559 -19.35 14.18 32.09
N SER A 560 -19.39 14.00 30.77
CA SER A 560 -19.99 12.81 30.16
C SER A 560 -19.33 12.44 28.82
N LEU A 561 -19.38 11.15 28.48
CA LEU A 561 -18.81 10.59 27.26
C LEU A 561 -19.77 9.57 26.63
N LEU A 562 -19.69 9.43 25.31
CA LEU A 562 -20.39 8.44 24.51
C LEU A 562 -19.43 7.80 23.51
N ALA A 563 -19.45 6.47 23.43
CA ALA A 563 -18.90 5.71 22.30
C ALA A 563 -20.00 4.86 21.67
N CYS A 564 -20.27 5.05 20.38
CA CYS A 564 -21.34 4.40 19.65
C CYS A 564 -20.78 3.62 18.43
N PRO A 565 -20.77 2.27 18.48
CA PRO A 565 -20.27 1.44 17.39
C PRO A 565 -21.23 1.38 16.19
N PHE A 566 -20.64 1.23 15.01
CA PHE A 566 -21.28 0.81 13.76
C PHE A 566 -20.71 -0.54 13.35
N PHE A 567 -21.48 -1.32 12.60
CA PHE A 567 -21.16 -2.73 12.36
C PHE A 567 -21.00 -3.03 10.87
N ALA A 568 -20.02 -3.87 10.53
CA ALA A 568 -19.86 -4.39 9.17
C ALA A 568 -20.84 -5.55 8.88
N PRO A 569 -21.04 -5.95 7.60
CA PRO A 569 -21.88 -7.08 7.25
C PRO A 569 -21.47 -8.37 7.97
N THR A 570 -22.44 -9.12 8.52
CA THR A 570 -22.18 -10.37 9.24
C THR A 570 -21.67 -11.48 8.30
N ALA A 571 -20.66 -12.23 8.73
CA ALA A 571 -20.08 -13.36 7.99
C ALA A 571 -20.95 -14.65 7.97
N GLY A 572 -22.23 -14.57 8.33
CA GLY A 572 -23.18 -15.70 8.38
C GLY A 572 -24.04 -15.76 9.64
N VAL A 573 -25.04 -16.64 9.65
CA VAL A 573 -25.97 -16.82 10.77
C VAL A 573 -25.22 -17.29 12.03
N GLY A 574 -25.43 -16.60 13.16
CA GLY A 574 -24.87 -16.98 14.46
C GLY A 574 -23.44 -16.51 14.75
N LYS A 575 -22.81 -15.74 13.85
CA LYS A 575 -21.51 -15.09 14.12
C LYS A 575 -21.71 -13.66 14.66
N PRO A 576 -20.86 -13.19 15.58
CA PRO A 576 -20.91 -11.81 16.05
C PRO A 576 -20.65 -10.85 14.89
N THR A 577 -21.40 -9.75 14.86
CA THR A 577 -21.24 -8.73 13.83
C THR A 577 -20.04 -7.83 14.18
N PRO A 578 -19.02 -7.73 13.31
CA PRO A 578 -17.79 -7.01 13.64
C PRO A 578 -18.05 -5.50 13.73
N VAL A 579 -17.47 -4.86 14.75
CA VAL A 579 -17.49 -3.40 14.91
C VAL A 579 -16.50 -2.79 13.93
N ALA A 580 -16.97 -1.89 13.06
CA ALA A 580 -16.16 -1.35 11.97
C ALA A 580 -15.87 0.15 12.09
N LEU A 581 -16.80 0.91 12.69
CA LEU A 581 -16.59 2.31 13.07
C LEU A 581 -17.05 2.54 14.52
N VAL A 582 -16.56 3.61 15.15
CA VAL A 582 -17.09 4.09 16.43
C VAL A 582 -17.15 5.62 16.43
N LEU A 583 -18.36 6.16 16.61
CA LEU A 583 -18.54 7.57 16.92
C LEU A 583 -18.17 7.79 18.39
N PHE A 584 -17.25 8.70 18.66
CA PHE A 584 -16.88 9.13 20.00
C PHE A 584 -17.33 10.57 20.23
N MET A 585 -17.94 10.83 21.38
CA MET A 585 -18.33 12.16 21.81
C MET A 585 -18.00 12.39 23.28
N ASP A 586 -17.65 13.62 23.64
CA ASP A 586 -17.54 14.06 25.03
C ASP A 586 -18.22 15.42 25.23
N SER A 587 -18.66 15.68 26.47
CA SER A 587 -19.39 16.90 26.84
C SER A 587 -18.99 17.40 28.23
N ALA A 588 -19.07 18.71 28.44
CA ALA A 588 -18.91 19.32 29.76
C ALA A 588 -20.21 19.30 30.59
N GLN A 589 -21.32 18.89 29.99
CA GLN A 589 -22.59 18.67 30.68
C GLN A 589 -22.69 17.20 31.11
N ARG A 590 -23.00 16.93 32.38
CA ARG A 590 -23.15 15.57 32.91
C ARG A 590 -24.33 14.84 32.27
N ASP A 591 -25.44 15.54 32.15
CA ASP A 591 -26.73 15.00 31.70
C ASP A 591 -26.90 15.11 30.17
N PHE A 592 -25.82 15.38 29.45
CA PHE A 592 -25.84 15.65 28.01
C PHE A 592 -26.39 14.48 27.18
N PHE A 593 -26.14 13.26 27.66
CA PHE A 593 -26.59 12.01 27.05
C PHE A 593 -27.73 11.37 27.86
N ASP A 594 -28.47 12.13 28.67
CA ASP A 594 -29.51 11.55 29.51
C ASP A 594 -30.75 11.09 28.76
N VAL A 595 -31.36 10.06 29.33
CA VAL A 595 -32.40 9.24 28.71
C VAL A 595 -33.80 9.82 28.92
N GLU A 596 -33.99 10.67 29.93
CA GLU A 596 -35.31 11.20 30.30
C GLU A 596 -35.82 12.25 29.30
N ASP A 597 -34.94 13.07 28.71
CA ASP A 597 -35.28 14.01 27.61
C ASP A 597 -34.86 13.45 26.23
N ASN A 598 -33.82 12.62 26.17
CA ASN A 598 -33.33 11.78 25.04
C ASN A 598 -33.17 12.48 23.66
N GLN A 599 -33.30 13.80 23.57
CA GLN A 599 -33.34 14.48 22.28
C GLN A 599 -31.97 14.46 21.58
N VAL A 600 -30.88 14.59 22.34
CA VAL A 600 -29.50 14.45 21.84
C VAL A 600 -29.25 13.04 21.35
N LEU A 601 -29.44 12.04 22.21
CA LEU A 601 -29.20 10.64 21.89
C LEU A 601 -30.02 10.20 20.66
N LYS A 602 -31.33 10.46 20.63
CA LYS A 602 -32.17 10.19 19.44
C LYS A 602 -31.64 10.86 18.17
N SER A 603 -31.16 12.11 18.27
CA SER A 603 -30.61 12.83 17.11
C SER A 603 -29.27 12.26 16.65
N VAL A 604 -28.42 11.85 17.60
CA VAL A 604 -27.17 11.13 17.30
C VAL A 604 -27.48 9.83 16.57
N TYR A 605 -28.40 8.99 17.06
CA TYR A 605 -28.77 7.74 16.37
C TYR A 605 -29.38 7.97 15.00
N ALA A 606 -30.30 8.93 14.87
CA ALA A 606 -30.91 9.26 13.59
C ALA A 606 -29.85 9.70 12.57
N ALA A 607 -28.88 10.53 12.99
CA ALA A 607 -27.77 10.93 12.15
C ALA A 607 -26.85 9.75 11.79
N CYS A 608 -26.53 8.87 12.74
CA CYS A 608 -25.74 7.66 12.50
C CYS A 608 -26.43 6.72 11.50
N HIS A 609 -27.74 6.50 11.63
CA HIS A 609 -28.53 5.70 10.70
C HIS A 609 -28.55 6.34 9.30
N GLY A 610 -28.80 7.64 9.21
CA GLY A 610 -28.74 8.38 7.94
C GLY A 610 -27.35 8.30 7.29
N PHE A 611 -26.28 8.31 8.08
CA PHE A 611 -24.91 8.13 7.59
C PHE A 611 -24.68 6.74 6.97
N VAL A 612 -25.17 5.68 7.61
CA VAL A 612 -25.11 4.31 7.06
C VAL A 612 -25.86 4.23 5.73
N GLN A 613 -27.11 4.72 5.70
CA GLN A 613 -27.91 4.73 4.47
C GLN A 613 -27.24 5.51 3.34
N ASN A 614 -26.74 6.71 3.63
CA ASN A 614 -26.10 7.55 2.64
C ASN A 614 -24.83 6.90 2.08
N LEU A 615 -23.99 6.29 2.91
CA LEU A 615 -22.79 5.63 2.43
C LEU A 615 -23.09 4.40 1.55
N GLU A 616 -24.11 3.61 1.92
CA GLU A 616 -24.57 2.49 1.07
C GLU A 616 -25.05 3.01 -0.29
N THR A 617 -25.86 4.08 -0.31
CA THR A 617 -26.29 4.70 -1.56
C THR A 617 -25.11 5.23 -2.39
N MET A 618 -24.15 5.94 -1.79
CA MET A 618 -22.97 6.45 -2.50
C MET A 618 -22.12 5.31 -3.09
N LYS A 619 -22.06 4.15 -2.42
CA LYS A 619 -21.39 2.98 -2.97
C LYS A 619 -22.18 2.36 -4.13
N GLU A 620 -23.50 2.24 -3.99
CA GLU A 620 -24.39 1.69 -5.02
C GLU A 620 -24.38 2.56 -6.30
N THR A 621 -24.33 3.89 -6.17
CA THR A 621 -24.24 4.81 -7.31
C THR A 621 -22.84 4.87 -7.94
N GLY A 622 -21.82 4.45 -7.20
CA GLY A 622 -20.41 4.46 -7.59
C GLY A 622 -19.66 5.72 -7.21
N GLU A 623 -20.30 6.69 -6.54
CA GLU A 623 -19.68 7.94 -6.09
C GLU A 623 -18.49 7.71 -5.14
N VAL A 624 -18.57 6.65 -4.33
CA VAL A 624 -17.51 6.21 -3.42
C VAL A 624 -17.20 4.75 -3.68
N VAL A 625 -15.92 4.45 -3.86
CA VAL A 625 -15.41 3.09 -3.97
C VAL A 625 -14.71 2.70 -2.67
N PHE A 626 -15.06 1.53 -2.14
CA PHE A 626 -14.42 0.98 -0.95
C PHE A 626 -13.52 -0.19 -1.36
N SER A 627 -12.27 -0.16 -0.92
CA SER A 627 -11.32 -1.24 -1.19
C SER A 627 -11.70 -2.49 -0.40
N SER A 628 -11.54 -3.67 -1.00
CA SER A 628 -11.65 -4.95 -0.32
C SER A 628 -10.64 -5.06 0.82
N SER A 629 -11.01 -5.80 1.86
CA SER A 629 -10.18 -6.05 3.05
C SER A 629 -10.49 -7.45 3.59
N ASP A 630 -9.47 -8.15 4.08
CA ASP A 630 -9.66 -9.36 4.91
C ASP A 630 -10.09 -8.99 6.34
N TYR A 631 -9.78 -7.78 6.77
CA TYR A 631 -10.17 -7.24 8.07
C TYR A 631 -11.38 -6.34 7.91
N VAL A 632 -12.54 -6.81 8.37
CA VAL A 632 -13.82 -6.10 8.24
C VAL A 632 -14.21 -5.30 9.49
N GLY A 633 -13.47 -5.48 10.58
CA GLY A 633 -13.71 -4.85 11.87
C GLY A 633 -13.33 -5.78 13.03
N TYR A 634 -13.52 -5.28 14.25
CA TYR A 634 -13.25 -6.02 15.48
C TYR A 634 -14.42 -6.94 15.83
N GLU A 635 -14.16 -8.24 15.95
CA GLU A 635 -15.16 -9.19 16.48
C GLU A 635 -15.27 -9.00 18.00
N TYR A 636 -16.40 -8.48 18.46
CA TYR A 636 -16.62 -8.25 19.90
C TYR A 636 -16.64 -9.56 20.68
N THR A 637 -16.15 -9.53 21.92
CA THR A 637 -15.84 -10.75 22.71
C THR A 637 -16.56 -10.81 24.05
N GLU A 638 -17.19 -9.70 24.46
CA GLU A 638 -17.85 -9.52 25.76
C GLU A 638 -17.05 -10.15 26.93
N PRO A 639 -15.78 -9.74 27.13
CA PRO A 639 -14.96 -10.35 28.17
C PRO A 639 -15.64 -10.20 29.53
N LYS A 640 -15.65 -11.28 30.34
CA LYS A 640 -16.28 -11.26 31.67
C LYS A 640 -15.82 -10.07 32.52
N LYS A 641 -14.53 -9.72 32.46
CA LYS A 641 -13.97 -8.55 33.15
C LYS A 641 -14.60 -7.21 32.74
N ASP A 642 -15.05 -7.07 31.49
CA ASP A 642 -15.66 -5.85 30.95
C ASP A 642 -17.14 -5.82 31.35
N ILE A 643 -17.82 -6.98 31.37
CA ILE A 643 -19.19 -7.13 31.89
C ILE A 643 -19.23 -6.80 33.38
N ASP A 644 -18.42 -7.49 34.20
CA ASP A 644 -18.32 -7.29 35.64
C ASP A 644 -17.97 -5.82 35.97
N PHE A 645 -17.16 -5.17 35.11
CA PHE A 645 -16.81 -3.76 35.25
C PHE A 645 -18.02 -2.86 35.03
N VAL A 646 -18.77 -3.04 33.96
CA VAL A 646 -19.96 -2.21 33.68
C VAL A 646 -21.03 -2.41 34.74
N GLU A 647 -21.25 -3.65 35.19
CA GLU A 647 -22.21 -3.95 36.26
C GLU A 647 -21.82 -3.35 37.61
N LYS A 648 -20.51 -3.15 37.85
CA LYS A 648 -20.00 -2.57 39.09
C LYS A 648 -20.32 -1.08 39.23
N TYR A 649 -20.33 -0.31 38.14
CA TYR A 649 -20.42 1.16 38.20
C TYR A 649 -21.69 1.67 37.53
N GLU A 650 -22.61 2.23 38.32
CA GLU A 650 -23.85 2.84 37.82
C GLU A 650 -23.60 4.02 36.86
N SER A 651 -22.44 4.66 36.94
CA SER A 651 -22.02 5.73 36.03
C SER A 651 -21.68 5.26 34.62
N VAL A 652 -21.60 3.94 34.39
CA VAL A 652 -21.33 3.33 33.09
C VAL A 652 -22.61 2.66 32.58
N GLU A 653 -23.21 3.25 31.55
CA GLU A 653 -24.46 2.77 30.95
C GLU A 653 -24.18 2.10 29.61
N VAL A 654 -24.63 0.85 29.45
CA VAL A 654 -24.49 0.07 28.20
C VAL A 654 -25.80 -0.56 27.71
N GLU A 655 -26.83 -0.56 28.54
CA GLU A 655 -28.16 -1.06 28.20
C GLU A 655 -29.13 0.11 28.20
N ASN A 656 -29.63 0.48 27.03
CA ASN A 656 -30.70 1.46 26.94
C ASN A 656 -31.61 1.13 25.76
N LYS A 657 -32.92 1.27 26.00
CA LYS A 657 -33.98 0.84 25.06
C LYS A 657 -33.91 1.54 23.71
N VAL A 658 -33.35 2.74 23.67
CA VAL A 658 -33.08 3.46 22.42
C VAL A 658 -31.91 2.84 21.67
N PHE A 659 -31.11 1.95 22.25
CA PHE A 659 -30.03 1.26 21.55
C PHE A 659 -30.42 -0.08 20.96
N GLU A 660 -31.26 -0.85 21.66
CA GLU A 660 -31.69 -2.18 21.23
C GLU A 660 -32.31 -2.18 19.83
N SER A 661 -33.04 -1.11 19.48
CA SER A 661 -33.63 -0.98 18.14
C SER A 661 -32.63 -0.64 17.04
N PHE A 662 -31.41 -0.17 17.36
CA PHE A 662 -30.51 0.46 16.38
C PHE A 662 -29.29 -0.36 16.00
N ILE A 663 -28.90 -1.43 16.71
CA ILE A 663 -27.77 -2.28 16.28
C ILE A 663 -27.98 -2.75 14.83
N ARG A 664 -29.21 -3.20 14.52
CA ARG A 664 -29.61 -3.58 13.16
C ARG A 664 -29.48 -2.42 12.17
N ASP A 665 -29.86 -1.22 12.58
CA ASP A 665 -29.93 -0.05 11.72
C ASP A 665 -28.55 0.63 11.54
N LEU A 666 -27.60 0.36 12.43
CA LEU A 666 -26.19 0.79 12.33
C LEU A 666 -25.28 -0.27 11.71
N THR A 667 -25.86 -1.31 11.11
CA THR A 667 -25.13 -2.35 10.38
C THR A 667 -25.11 -2.04 8.89
N PHE A 668 -23.91 -1.89 8.33
CA PHE A 668 -23.69 -1.80 6.89
C PHE A 668 -24.09 -3.11 6.21
N LYS A 669 -24.71 -3.01 5.04
CA LYS A 669 -25.18 -4.16 4.25
C LYS A 669 -24.11 -4.65 3.29
N THR A 670 -23.40 -3.73 2.66
CA THR A 670 -22.42 -4.07 1.61
C THR A 670 -21.03 -3.52 1.90
N ILE A 671 -20.89 -2.53 2.80
CA ILE A 671 -19.60 -1.91 3.11
C ILE A 671 -18.89 -2.69 4.23
N ALA A 672 -17.83 -3.39 3.87
CA ALA A 672 -17.03 -4.20 4.80
C ALA A 672 -15.62 -3.62 5.07
N SER A 673 -15.32 -2.44 4.53
CA SER A 673 -14.02 -1.77 4.65
C SER A 673 -14.24 -0.27 4.59
N PHE A 674 -13.45 0.47 5.35
CA PHE A 674 -13.51 1.94 5.43
C PHE A 674 -12.25 2.58 4.85
N ASP A 675 -11.67 1.93 3.84
CA ASP A 675 -10.70 2.50 2.92
C ASP A 675 -11.44 2.97 1.66
N ALA A 676 -11.90 4.22 1.71
CA ALA A 676 -12.71 4.85 0.69
C ALA A 676 -11.87 5.68 -0.29
N GLU A 677 -12.31 5.71 -1.54
CA GLU A 677 -11.85 6.59 -2.61
C GLU A 677 -13.06 7.25 -3.28
N LEU A 678 -12.92 8.52 -3.67
CA LEU A 678 -13.93 9.20 -4.48
C LEU A 678 -13.71 8.85 -5.95
N GLU A 679 -14.79 8.60 -6.70
CA GLU A 679 -14.68 8.42 -8.14
C GLU A 679 -14.18 9.73 -8.79
N THR A 680 -13.09 9.64 -9.56
CA THR A 680 -12.58 10.80 -10.29
C THR A 680 -13.48 11.12 -11.48
N LEU A 681 -13.81 12.40 -11.72
CA LEU A 681 -14.65 12.89 -12.82
C LEU A 681 -14.37 12.28 -14.22
N GLN A 682 -13.15 11.81 -14.49
CA GLN A 682 -12.79 11.12 -15.74
C GLN A 682 -13.49 9.77 -15.97
N SER A 683 -14.09 9.14 -14.95
CA SER A 683 -14.85 7.89 -15.10
C SER A 683 -16.35 8.11 -15.28
N LEU A 684 -16.89 9.24 -14.83
CA LEU A 684 -18.30 9.62 -14.99
C LEU A 684 -18.69 9.83 -16.46
N ASP A 685 -17.76 10.29 -17.30
CA ASP A 685 -18.02 10.51 -18.73
C ASP A 685 -18.38 9.22 -19.48
N LYS A 686 -18.00 8.03 -18.99
CA LYS A 686 -18.32 6.76 -19.67
C LYS A 686 -19.75 6.26 -19.47
N LYS A 687 -20.45 6.67 -18.41
CA LYS A 687 -21.87 6.31 -18.24
C LYS A 687 -22.78 7.07 -19.21
N ASN A 688 -22.28 8.13 -19.86
CA ASN A 688 -23.03 8.98 -20.80
C ASN A 688 -22.53 8.91 -22.26
N VAL A 689 -21.61 8.00 -22.63
CA VAL A 689 -21.27 7.80 -24.04
C VAL A 689 -22.35 6.95 -24.70
N ILE A 690 -23.26 7.63 -25.39
CA ILE A 690 -24.21 7.02 -26.34
C ILE A 690 -23.37 6.18 -27.33
N PRO A 691 -23.74 4.91 -27.60
CA PRO A 691 -23.04 4.12 -28.60
C PRO A 691 -23.25 4.78 -29.96
N SER A 692 -22.16 5.23 -30.59
CA SER A 692 -22.14 5.60 -32.01
C SER A 692 -22.02 4.38 -32.91
#